data_AF-A0A016VIQ4-F1
#
_entry.id   AF-A0A016VIQ4-F1
#
_cell.length_a   1.000
_cell.length_b   1.000
_cell.length_c   1.000
_cell.angle_alpha   90.00
_cell.angle_beta   90.00
_cell.angle_gamma   90.00
#
_symmetry.space_group_name_H-M   'P 1'
#
loop_
_entity.id
_entity.type
_entity.pdbx_description
1 polymer ?
#
loop_
_entity_poly.entity_id
_entity_poly.type
_entity_poly.pdbx_seq_one_letter_code
_entity_poly.pdbx_strand_id
1 'polypeptide(L)'
;MPRFKDSRTWEVIREVPAQHFRLVKEVLSMRQKIVTIRQNIHFLRRCIQHRVIPHFVRSRKLHELCGHAEGSPKMLEIETKILRISLRNKQDQLFSLLKKCATKEKNCARYLEARLWKRIVGESMSICGCIRANVKSVLQKKFEALLCKSHGNLLRQTDATSSSSQSDGRTEPDQQSVPEASRVTVIGGYTLSPQALAVLELGPSFSPSQPISDSLFRKVVGNLQALQDRLRYKAKLDRIGISTLQQSNTIPAPPFPRMFHSRQEPNDDVDSRFRLFATDLFHTLSRFNRVTHRSNLTNSQKCGIREIRELIATQSIRLSISDKGGDFVVIPRALDRAITEQHLSDATLYRLSSAQEFIAQSRKLNKIWVRIAKAANLRPIFISRLKVEMPVCPVLYLLIKTHKLSADDLVSTDPSVYKVRPIISGVGGPSDRISWFLNLILVQLLQFVPAHLKNTTMFLDHLRNSQFDNSCVMESFDVNALYTNVSNDSAMQAVLELLTEHHKNINLHGFSISQVMELLNECLNCTIFRWSGEYFAQTRGLAMGQRLAPVLAIAFMAKIETPILESRPLLYCRYIDDCFIVCSTQTEMDRLFELMNEQSEHIKLTREKPKQDWLPFLNVQNSSKGVFRKRRERGITRFGAYSNGYPPRERRGWQRCTQMRKRNANTDNKVQFCMPFISDEVSRATRLCLRRANLESLVTLVELPPSNLKRQLIRNRIYDRLCTTSDCVVCPFGREGDCMRSCVIYVIKCRECGDEYVGETARPLCVRVKEHLEGKSSSRLSTPLGRHRAQAHNGVDFEVQVTILAGESEISARKTLEAFWIHSKNPKMNRREECPTITSELLPYLAACNI
;
A
#
# COMPACT_ATOMS: atom_id res chain seq x y z
N MET A 1 13.21 -28.39 -11.68
CA MET A 1 13.18 -29.82 -11.30
C MET A 1 11.79 -30.42 -11.48
N PRO A 2 11.66 -31.70 -11.88
CA PRO A 2 10.36 -32.39 -11.99
C PRO A 2 9.68 -32.45 -10.62
N ARG A 3 8.40 -32.04 -10.55
CA ARG A 3 7.55 -32.15 -9.35
C ARG A 3 6.74 -33.44 -9.43
N PHE A 4 6.59 -34.13 -8.29
CA PHE A 4 5.64 -35.23 -8.13
C PHE A 4 4.24 -34.67 -7.89
N LYS A 5 3.22 -35.42 -8.32
CA LYS A 5 1.81 -35.11 -8.10
C LYS A 5 1.26 -35.70 -6.79
N ASP A 6 1.92 -36.73 -6.27
CA ASP A 6 1.58 -37.41 -5.02
C ASP A 6 2.81 -37.41 -4.11
N SER A 7 2.65 -37.01 -2.85
CA SER A 7 3.74 -36.90 -1.86
C SER A 7 4.33 -38.25 -1.50
N ARG A 8 3.55 -39.35 -1.56
CA ARG A 8 4.00 -40.73 -1.29
C ARG A 8 5.12 -41.16 -2.23
N THR A 9 5.25 -40.52 -3.39
CA THR A 9 6.35 -40.80 -4.34
C THR A 9 7.74 -40.52 -3.76
N TRP A 10 7.84 -39.65 -2.75
CA TRP A 10 9.10 -39.39 -2.07
C TRP A 10 9.55 -40.55 -1.19
N GLU A 11 8.60 -41.33 -0.67
CA GLU A 11 8.89 -42.52 0.15
C GLU A 11 9.47 -43.64 -0.71
N VAL A 12 8.94 -43.81 -1.93
CA VAL A 12 9.39 -44.81 -2.93
C VAL A 12 10.88 -44.68 -3.29
N ILE A 13 11.43 -43.45 -3.23
CA ILE A 13 12.82 -43.18 -3.64
C ILE A 13 13.81 -43.03 -2.47
N ARG A 14 13.38 -43.34 -1.23
CA ARG A 14 14.21 -43.17 -0.03
C ARG A 14 15.49 -44.01 -0.07
N GLU A 15 15.39 -45.22 -0.61
CA GLU A 15 16.49 -46.18 -0.71
C GLU A 15 17.25 -46.10 -2.03
N VAL A 16 17.00 -45.08 -2.86
CA VAL A 16 17.71 -44.91 -4.13
C VAL A 16 19.07 -44.24 -3.88
N PRO A 17 20.19 -44.84 -4.32
CA PRO A 17 21.51 -44.22 -4.20
C PRO A 17 21.56 -42.82 -4.80
N ALA A 18 22.26 -41.90 -4.14
CA ALA A 18 22.29 -40.47 -4.50
C ALA A 18 22.67 -40.23 -5.98
N GLN A 19 23.60 -41.02 -6.51
CA GLN A 19 24.06 -40.95 -7.91
C GLN A 19 22.96 -41.27 -8.95
N HIS A 20 21.96 -42.09 -8.59
CA HIS A 20 20.85 -42.48 -9.46
C HIS A 20 19.53 -41.74 -9.14
N PHE A 21 19.51 -40.95 -8.07
CA PHE A 21 18.32 -40.27 -7.55
C PHE A 21 17.64 -39.38 -8.59
N ARG A 22 18.43 -38.61 -9.36
CA ARG A 22 17.91 -37.72 -10.41
C ARG A 22 17.20 -38.51 -11.52
N LEU A 23 17.78 -39.64 -11.94
CA LEU A 23 17.24 -40.48 -13.01
C LEU A 23 15.91 -41.10 -12.59
N VAL A 24 15.85 -41.71 -11.39
CA VAL A 24 14.62 -42.33 -10.85
C VAL A 24 13.52 -41.29 -10.65
N LYS A 25 13.86 -40.13 -10.09
CA LYS A 25 12.91 -39.02 -9.90
C LYS A 25 12.32 -38.54 -11.22
N GLU A 26 13.11 -38.46 -12.28
CA GLU A 26 12.64 -38.07 -13.60
C GLU A 26 11.67 -39.12 -14.18
N VAL A 27 11.98 -40.42 -14.04
CA VAL A 27 11.10 -41.51 -14.48
C VAL A 27 9.76 -41.50 -13.74
N LEU A 28 9.77 -41.45 -12.41
CA LEU A 28 8.55 -41.45 -11.61
C LEU A 28 7.68 -40.21 -11.88
N SER A 29 8.29 -39.05 -12.09
CA SER A 29 7.56 -37.84 -12.51
C SER A 29 6.95 -38.00 -13.90
N MET A 30 7.65 -38.63 -14.85
CA MET A 30 7.13 -38.90 -16.20
C MET A 30 5.96 -39.89 -16.16
N ARG A 31 6.05 -40.98 -15.39
CA ARG A 31 4.94 -41.94 -15.21
C ARG A 31 3.65 -41.27 -14.75
N GLN A 32 3.73 -40.39 -13.76
CA GLN A 32 2.56 -39.67 -13.25
C GLN A 32 1.97 -38.69 -14.29
N LYS A 33 2.82 -38.04 -15.08
CA LYS A 33 2.39 -37.16 -16.18
C LYS A 33 1.71 -37.96 -17.28
N ILE A 34 2.26 -39.11 -17.66
CA ILE A 34 1.68 -40.03 -18.66
C ILE A 34 0.26 -40.43 -18.23
N VAL A 35 0.07 -40.84 -16.99
CA VAL A 35 -1.26 -41.21 -16.45
C VAL A 35 -2.25 -40.05 -16.57
N THR A 36 -1.85 -38.84 -16.21
CA THR A 36 -2.73 -37.68 -16.30
C THR A 36 -3.08 -37.36 -17.75
N ILE A 37 -2.10 -37.38 -18.66
CA ILE A 37 -2.32 -37.07 -20.07
C ILE A 37 -3.23 -38.11 -20.72
N ARG A 38 -3.09 -39.40 -20.38
CA ARG A 38 -4.02 -40.45 -20.82
C ARG A 38 -5.46 -40.16 -20.40
N GLN A 39 -5.69 -39.73 -19.16
CA GLN A 39 -7.04 -39.37 -18.70
C GLN A 39 -7.58 -38.12 -19.39
N ASN A 40 -6.73 -37.12 -19.66
CA ASN A 40 -7.13 -35.95 -20.45
C ASN A 40 -7.51 -36.33 -21.89
N ILE A 41 -6.77 -37.23 -22.54
CA ILE A 41 -7.10 -37.75 -23.87
C ILE A 41 -8.46 -38.45 -23.85
N HIS A 42 -8.72 -39.29 -22.84
CA HIS A 42 -10.01 -39.96 -22.68
C HIS A 42 -11.16 -38.94 -22.52
N PHE A 43 -10.97 -37.92 -21.68
CA PHE A 43 -11.92 -36.81 -21.53
C PHE A 43 -12.20 -36.09 -22.85
N LEU A 44 -11.16 -35.74 -23.62
CA LEU A 44 -11.31 -35.05 -24.91
C LEU A 44 -12.01 -35.93 -25.97
N ARG A 45 -11.70 -37.23 -26.02
CA ARG A 45 -12.41 -38.19 -26.89
C ARG A 45 -13.89 -38.26 -26.53
N ARG A 46 -14.22 -38.28 -25.24
CA ARG A 46 -15.60 -38.29 -24.75
C ARG A 46 -16.34 -36.99 -25.12
N CYS A 47 -15.66 -35.85 -25.00
CA CYS A 47 -16.20 -34.56 -25.45
C CYS A 47 -16.53 -34.56 -26.95
N ILE A 48 -15.64 -35.11 -27.79
CA ILE A 48 -15.87 -35.23 -29.24
C ILE A 48 -17.05 -36.17 -29.54
N GLN A 49 -17.09 -37.34 -28.90
CA GLN A 49 -18.13 -38.34 -29.11
C GLN A 49 -19.54 -37.81 -28.78
N HIS A 50 -19.66 -37.04 -27.69
CA HIS A 50 -20.94 -36.47 -27.25
C HIS A 50 -21.19 -35.05 -27.77
N ARG A 51 -20.36 -34.55 -28.71
CA ARG A 51 -20.44 -33.18 -29.28
C ARG A 51 -20.47 -32.06 -28.21
N VAL A 52 -19.80 -32.28 -27.09
CA VAL A 52 -19.70 -31.32 -25.99
C VAL A 52 -18.40 -30.53 -26.12
N ILE A 53 -18.48 -29.20 -26.13
CA ILE A 53 -17.30 -28.34 -26.26
C ILE A 53 -16.83 -27.87 -24.86
N PRO A 54 -15.61 -28.25 -24.42
CA PRO A 54 -15.07 -27.79 -23.15
C PRO A 54 -14.83 -26.27 -23.14
N HIS A 55 -14.96 -25.65 -21.96
CA HIS A 55 -14.81 -24.19 -21.79
C HIS A 55 -13.50 -23.62 -22.33
N PHE A 56 -12.38 -24.35 -22.28
CA PHE A 56 -11.10 -23.83 -22.80
C PHE A 56 -11.05 -23.70 -24.34
N VAL A 57 -11.99 -24.35 -25.03
CA VAL A 57 -12.21 -24.18 -26.48
C VAL A 57 -13.15 -22.98 -26.71
N ARG A 58 -14.26 -22.89 -25.96
CA ARG A 58 -15.22 -21.75 -26.03
C ARG A 58 -14.62 -20.41 -25.61
N SER A 59 -13.75 -20.39 -24.61
CA SER A 59 -13.21 -19.16 -23.99
C SER A 59 -12.24 -18.37 -24.88
N ARG A 60 -12.09 -18.73 -26.16
CA ARG A 60 -11.17 -18.09 -27.09
C ARG A 60 -11.79 -16.93 -27.89
N LYS A 61 -13.02 -16.47 -27.59
CA LYS A 61 -13.72 -15.41 -28.36
C LYS A 61 -13.68 -15.68 -29.87
N LEU A 62 -13.76 -16.96 -30.25
CA LEU A 62 -13.67 -17.39 -31.64
C LEU A 62 -14.84 -16.85 -32.48
N HIS A 63 -16.00 -16.61 -31.87
CA HIS A 63 -17.17 -16.03 -32.52
C HIS A 63 -16.93 -14.57 -32.92
N GLU A 64 -16.21 -13.79 -32.08
CA GLU A 64 -15.82 -12.41 -32.38
C GLU A 64 -14.77 -12.35 -33.50
N LEU A 65 -13.86 -13.33 -33.56
CA LEU A 65 -12.81 -13.39 -34.58
C LEU A 65 -13.30 -13.89 -35.94
N CYS A 66 -14.29 -14.79 -35.96
CA CYS A 66 -14.83 -15.39 -37.19
C CYS A 66 -16.11 -14.69 -37.69
N GLY A 67 -16.59 -13.64 -37.02
CA GLY A 67 -17.77 -12.87 -37.43
C GLY A 67 -19.07 -13.69 -37.46
N HIS A 68 -19.17 -14.73 -36.62
CA HIS A 68 -20.33 -15.61 -36.58
C HIS A 68 -21.01 -15.55 -35.21
N ALA A 69 -22.35 -15.62 -35.19
CA ALA A 69 -23.10 -15.67 -33.94
C ALA A 69 -22.73 -16.91 -33.10
N GLU A 70 -22.71 -16.72 -31.78
CA GLU A 70 -22.37 -17.76 -30.82
C GLU A 70 -23.39 -18.91 -30.92
N GLY A 71 -22.91 -20.13 -31.24
CA GLY A 71 -23.78 -21.30 -31.47
C GLY A 71 -24.18 -21.58 -32.93
N SER A 72 -23.73 -20.79 -33.91
CA SER A 72 -23.98 -21.09 -35.33
C SER A 72 -23.35 -22.43 -35.79
N PRO A 73 -23.91 -23.12 -36.81
CA PRO A 73 -23.38 -24.41 -37.28
C PRO A 73 -21.91 -24.37 -37.71
N LYS A 74 -21.50 -23.28 -38.39
CA LYS A 74 -20.10 -23.04 -38.79
C LYS A 74 -19.18 -22.87 -37.59
N MET A 75 -19.63 -22.17 -36.54
CA MET A 75 -18.87 -22.00 -35.31
C MET A 75 -18.69 -23.34 -34.57
N LEU A 76 -19.74 -24.16 -34.50
CA LEU A 76 -19.67 -25.50 -33.90
C LEU A 76 -18.67 -26.41 -34.64
N GLU A 77 -18.58 -26.28 -35.97
CA GLU A 77 -17.60 -26.99 -36.79
C GLU A 77 -16.16 -26.56 -36.48
N ILE A 78 -15.91 -25.25 -36.35
CA ILE A 78 -14.60 -24.70 -35.98
C ILE A 78 -14.19 -25.13 -34.57
N GLU A 79 -15.10 -25.04 -33.59
CA GLU A 79 -14.85 -25.50 -32.22
C GLU A 79 -14.53 -27.00 -32.17
N THR A 80 -15.23 -27.80 -32.97
CA THR A 80 -14.97 -29.24 -33.11
C THR A 80 -13.61 -29.51 -33.75
N LYS A 81 -13.19 -28.73 -34.76
CA LYS A 81 -11.85 -28.82 -35.36
C LYS A 81 -10.75 -28.48 -34.33
N ILE A 82 -10.93 -27.42 -33.54
CA ILE A 82 -9.99 -27.04 -32.47
C ILE A 82 -9.90 -28.10 -31.38
N LEU A 83 -11.03 -28.73 -31.04
CA LEU A 83 -11.08 -29.84 -30.10
C LEU A 83 -10.29 -31.06 -30.63
N ARG A 84 -10.42 -31.39 -31.92
CA ARG A 84 -9.61 -32.45 -32.58
C ARG A 84 -8.12 -32.12 -32.62
N ILE A 85 -7.74 -30.87 -32.90
CA ILE A 85 -6.34 -30.42 -32.84
C ILE A 85 -5.79 -30.53 -31.42
N SER A 86 -6.58 -30.14 -30.42
CA SER A 86 -6.21 -30.24 -29.01
C SER A 86 -6.00 -31.70 -28.56
N LEU A 87 -6.84 -32.62 -29.07
CA LEU A 87 -6.66 -34.05 -28.87
C LEU A 87 -5.35 -34.54 -29.51
N ARG A 88 -5.07 -34.17 -30.77
CA ARG A 88 -3.84 -34.55 -31.49
C ARG A 88 -2.58 -34.08 -30.74
N ASN A 89 -2.54 -32.80 -30.36
CA ASN A 89 -1.43 -32.24 -29.57
C ASN A 89 -1.20 -32.99 -28.25
N LYS A 90 -2.26 -33.49 -27.61
CA LYS A 90 -2.13 -34.31 -26.40
C LYS A 90 -1.65 -35.72 -26.69
N GLN A 91 -2.03 -36.31 -27.81
CA GLN A 91 -1.50 -37.59 -28.28
C GLN A 91 -0.01 -37.50 -28.61
N ASP A 92 0.43 -36.44 -29.29
CA ASP A 92 1.84 -36.19 -29.61
C ASP A 92 2.67 -35.98 -28.33
N GLN A 93 2.12 -35.21 -27.39
CA GLN A 93 2.73 -35.03 -26.06
C GLN A 93 2.85 -36.37 -25.31
N LEU A 94 1.83 -37.23 -25.38
CA LEU A 94 1.85 -38.55 -24.77
C LEU A 94 2.91 -39.44 -25.41
N PHE A 95 2.99 -39.47 -26.74
CA PHE A 95 3.97 -40.27 -27.48
C PHE A 95 5.41 -39.86 -27.14
N SER A 96 5.70 -38.54 -27.15
CA SER A 96 7.01 -38.01 -26.76
C SER A 96 7.39 -38.39 -25.32
N LEU A 97 6.43 -38.33 -24.40
CA LEU A 97 6.67 -38.71 -23.00
C LEU A 97 6.83 -40.21 -22.82
N LEU A 98 6.06 -41.05 -23.52
CA LEU A 98 6.21 -42.50 -23.48
C LEU A 98 7.59 -42.92 -23.98
N LYS A 99 8.05 -42.37 -25.11
CA LYS A 99 9.39 -42.64 -25.66
C LYS A 99 10.48 -42.27 -24.65
N LYS A 100 10.42 -41.06 -24.08
CA LYS A 100 11.38 -40.60 -23.06
C LYS A 100 11.34 -41.41 -21.77
N CYS A 101 10.14 -41.81 -21.32
CA CYS A 101 9.97 -42.61 -20.12
C CYS A 101 10.55 -44.01 -20.32
N ALA A 102 10.25 -44.67 -21.44
CA ALA A 102 10.77 -46.00 -21.77
C ALA A 102 12.30 -46.03 -21.83
N THR A 103 12.93 -45.04 -22.47
CA THR A 103 14.40 -44.95 -22.50
C THR A 103 14.98 -44.81 -21.09
N LYS A 104 14.39 -43.97 -20.25
CA LYS A 104 14.89 -43.76 -18.88
C LYS A 104 14.59 -44.92 -17.95
N GLU A 105 13.49 -45.64 -18.15
CA GLU A 105 13.19 -46.89 -17.43
C GLU A 105 14.20 -47.98 -17.76
N LYS A 106 14.62 -48.12 -19.02
CA LYS A 106 15.72 -49.02 -19.41
C LYS A 106 17.03 -48.65 -18.71
N ASN A 107 17.35 -47.36 -18.62
CA ASN A 107 18.53 -46.90 -17.89
C ASN A 107 18.42 -47.20 -16.38
N CYS A 108 17.27 -46.96 -15.76
CA CYS A 108 17.05 -47.35 -14.36
C CYS A 108 17.21 -48.85 -14.13
N ALA A 109 16.66 -49.69 -15.02
CA ALA A 109 16.80 -51.14 -14.94
C ALA A 109 18.24 -51.63 -15.10
N ARG A 110 19.08 -50.87 -15.82
CA ARG A 110 20.50 -51.18 -16.02
C ARG A 110 21.38 -50.75 -14.83
N TYR A 111 21.05 -49.63 -14.19
CA TYR A 111 21.90 -49.00 -13.17
C TYR A 111 21.48 -49.27 -11.71
N LEU A 112 20.27 -49.80 -11.49
CA LEU A 112 19.75 -50.14 -10.17
C LEU A 112 19.67 -51.65 -9.99
N GLU A 113 19.82 -52.11 -8.75
CA GLU A 113 19.60 -53.51 -8.39
C GLU A 113 18.18 -53.95 -8.81
N ALA A 114 18.08 -55.14 -9.41
CA ALA A 114 16.84 -55.65 -9.99
C ALA A 114 15.68 -55.71 -8.97
N ARG A 115 15.97 -56.09 -7.71
CA ARG A 115 14.97 -56.12 -6.62
C ARG A 115 14.47 -54.72 -6.26
N LEU A 116 15.38 -53.77 -6.08
CA LEU A 116 15.07 -52.37 -5.78
C LEU A 116 14.24 -51.72 -6.90
N TRP A 117 14.63 -51.91 -8.16
CA TRP A 117 13.89 -51.34 -9.29
C TRP A 117 12.50 -51.97 -9.45
N LYS A 118 12.37 -53.29 -9.24
CA LYS A 118 11.07 -53.99 -9.29
C LYS A 118 10.12 -53.46 -8.21
N ARG A 119 10.60 -53.22 -6.99
CA ARG A 119 9.82 -52.61 -5.90
C ARG A 119 9.37 -51.18 -6.24
N ILE A 120 10.29 -50.33 -6.70
CA ILE A 120 10.00 -48.94 -7.10
C ILE A 120 8.94 -48.90 -8.20
N VAL A 121 9.04 -49.79 -9.20
CA VAL A 121 8.07 -49.90 -10.29
C VAL A 121 6.69 -50.33 -9.75
N GLY A 122 6.65 -51.29 -8.82
CA GLY A 122 5.41 -51.77 -8.19
C GLY A 122 4.70 -50.70 -7.36
N GLU A 123 5.42 -50.03 -6.45
CA GLU A 123 4.85 -48.93 -5.65
C GLU A 123 4.42 -47.75 -6.53
N SER A 124 5.21 -47.44 -7.56
CA SER A 124 4.86 -46.43 -8.56
C SER A 124 3.56 -46.75 -9.29
N MET A 125 3.27 -48.03 -9.56
CA MET A 125 2.01 -48.44 -10.20
C MET A 125 0.80 -48.17 -9.31
N SER A 126 0.91 -48.43 -8.00
CA SER A 126 -0.16 -48.14 -7.03
C SER A 126 -0.44 -46.63 -6.96
N ILE A 127 0.60 -45.81 -6.81
CA ILE A 127 0.48 -44.33 -6.81
C ILE A 127 -0.13 -43.83 -8.13
N CYS A 128 0.33 -44.37 -9.27
CA CYS A 128 -0.23 -44.06 -10.57
C CYS A 128 -1.70 -44.49 -10.69
N GLY A 129 -2.11 -45.58 -10.04
CA GLY A 129 -3.50 -46.01 -9.89
C GLY A 129 -4.35 -44.97 -9.15
N CYS A 130 -3.91 -44.49 -7.98
CA CYS A 130 -4.59 -43.43 -7.24
C CYS A 130 -4.71 -42.14 -8.05
N ILE A 131 -3.63 -41.70 -8.70
CA ILE A 131 -3.64 -40.50 -9.56
C ILE A 131 -4.62 -40.70 -10.72
N ARG A 132 -4.66 -41.88 -11.34
CA ARG A 132 -5.60 -42.19 -12.41
C ARG A 132 -7.04 -42.06 -11.94
N ALA A 133 -7.39 -42.66 -10.80
CA ALA A 133 -8.73 -42.62 -10.23
C ALA A 133 -9.17 -41.18 -9.89
N ASN A 134 -8.30 -40.42 -9.22
CA ASN A 134 -8.57 -39.03 -8.85
C ASN A 134 -8.76 -38.13 -10.08
N VAL A 135 -7.87 -38.22 -11.07
CA VAL A 135 -7.98 -37.43 -12.31
C VAL A 135 -9.22 -37.84 -13.10
N LYS A 136 -9.52 -39.15 -13.19
CA LYS A 136 -10.73 -39.66 -13.84
C LYS A 136 -11.99 -39.10 -13.19
N SER A 137 -12.10 -39.16 -11.86
CA SER A 137 -13.24 -38.63 -11.10
C SER A 137 -13.44 -37.12 -11.33
N VAL A 138 -12.37 -36.33 -11.27
CA VAL A 138 -12.44 -34.88 -11.52
C VAL A 138 -12.87 -34.56 -12.96
N LEU A 139 -12.32 -35.27 -13.95
CA LEU A 139 -12.67 -35.07 -15.35
C LEU A 139 -14.09 -35.56 -15.67
N GLN A 140 -14.54 -36.62 -14.99
CA GLN A 140 -15.91 -37.14 -15.09
C GLN A 140 -16.93 -36.10 -14.60
N LYS A 141 -16.73 -35.55 -13.40
CA LYS A 141 -17.58 -34.46 -12.88
C LYS A 141 -17.61 -33.24 -13.80
N LYS A 142 -16.45 -32.90 -14.40
CA LYS A 142 -16.37 -31.82 -15.40
C LYS A 142 -17.17 -32.14 -16.66
N PHE A 143 -17.11 -33.38 -17.13
CA PHE A 143 -17.86 -33.82 -18.31
C PHE A 143 -19.37 -33.79 -18.05
N GLU A 144 -19.83 -34.29 -16.90
CA GLU A 144 -21.23 -34.24 -16.48
C GLU A 144 -21.76 -32.80 -16.37
N ALA A 145 -20.99 -31.90 -15.75
CA ALA A 145 -21.37 -30.49 -15.67
C ALA A 145 -21.48 -29.82 -17.06
N LEU A 146 -20.69 -30.26 -18.04
CA LEU A 146 -20.79 -29.77 -19.42
C LEU A 146 -22.01 -30.35 -20.15
N LEU A 147 -22.38 -31.60 -19.87
CA LEU A 147 -23.59 -32.23 -20.41
C LEU A 147 -24.88 -31.55 -19.91
N CYS A 148 -24.98 -31.23 -18.61
CA CYS A 148 -26.17 -30.55 -18.07
C CYS A 148 -26.38 -29.16 -18.69
N LYS A 149 -25.28 -28.42 -18.94
CA LYS A 149 -25.34 -27.11 -19.61
C LYS A 149 -25.69 -27.20 -21.09
N SER A 150 -25.35 -28.31 -21.75
CA SER A 150 -25.71 -28.52 -23.15
C SER A 150 -27.19 -28.85 -23.33
N HIS A 151 -27.79 -29.60 -22.40
CA HIS A 151 -29.22 -29.96 -22.45
C HIS A 151 -30.15 -28.80 -22.05
N GLY A 152 -29.73 -27.92 -21.13
CA GLY A 152 -30.53 -26.74 -20.74
C GLY A 152 -30.70 -25.69 -21.84
N ASN A 153 -29.85 -25.70 -22.88
CA ASN A 153 -29.98 -24.80 -24.03
C ASN A 153 -30.95 -25.32 -25.11
N LEU A 154 -31.28 -26.61 -25.13
CA LEU A 154 -32.26 -27.19 -26.06
C LEU A 154 -33.72 -26.97 -25.61
N LEU A 155 -33.97 -26.86 -24.30
CA LEU A 155 -35.29 -26.57 -23.73
C LEU A 155 -35.65 -25.07 -23.72
N ARG A 156 -34.71 -24.18 -24.05
CA ARG A 156 -34.93 -22.71 -24.09
C ARG A 156 -35.23 -22.17 -25.49
N GLN A 157 -35.32 -23.03 -26.51
CA GLN A 157 -35.59 -22.64 -27.90
C GLN A 157 -37.01 -22.95 -28.36
N THR A 158 -37.88 -23.54 -27.52
CA THR A 158 -39.28 -23.85 -27.90
C THR A 158 -40.30 -22.81 -27.47
N ASP A 159 -40.01 -21.94 -26.50
CA ASP A 159 -41.06 -21.08 -25.90
C ASP A 159 -40.87 -19.60 -26.22
N ALA A 160 -40.79 -19.28 -27.52
CA ALA A 160 -40.89 -17.91 -28.00
C ALA A 160 -41.93 -17.83 -29.13
N THR A 161 -43.20 -17.95 -28.77
CA THR A 161 -44.34 -17.43 -29.55
C THR A 161 -45.56 -17.30 -28.63
N SER A 162 -46.38 -16.27 -28.90
CA SER A 162 -47.71 -15.96 -28.36
C SER A 162 -47.87 -15.41 -26.92
N SER A 163 -48.00 -14.08 -26.86
CA SER A 163 -49.16 -13.29 -26.37
C SER A 163 -49.66 -13.31 -24.92
N SER A 164 -49.85 -12.07 -24.44
CA SER A 164 -51.00 -11.50 -23.70
C SER A 164 -51.26 -11.84 -22.23
N SER A 165 -51.12 -10.80 -21.40
CA SER A 165 -52.00 -10.36 -20.29
C SER A 165 -52.85 -11.38 -19.52
N GLN A 166 -52.57 -11.55 -18.22
CA GLN A 166 -53.42 -11.13 -17.10
C GLN A 166 -52.83 -11.56 -15.74
N SER A 167 -53.26 -10.85 -14.71
CA SER A 167 -52.96 -10.97 -13.28
C SER A 167 -53.13 -12.37 -12.70
N ASP A 168 -52.22 -12.80 -11.81
CA ASP A 168 -52.54 -12.93 -10.37
C ASP A 168 -51.34 -13.37 -9.55
N GLY A 169 -51.32 -12.92 -8.29
CA GLY A 169 -50.17 -13.01 -7.41
C GLY A 169 -49.85 -14.41 -6.89
N ARG A 170 -48.55 -14.64 -6.65
CA ARG A 170 -48.03 -15.47 -5.57
C ARG A 170 -46.60 -15.03 -5.25
N THR A 171 -46.43 -14.72 -3.98
CA THR A 171 -45.27 -14.12 -3.33
C THR A 171 -44.05 -15.03 -3.38
N GLU A 172 -42.98 -14.58 -4.05
CA GLU A 172 -41.62 -15.13 -3.92
C GLU A 172 -40.80 -14.19 -3.02
N PRO A 173 -39.93 -14.73 -2.16
CA PRO A 173 -39.26 -13.98 -1.10
C PRO A 173 -38.23 -13.01 -1.68
N ASP A 174 -38.39 -11.75 -1.25
CA ASP A 174 -37.58 -10.58 -1.58
C ASP A 174 -36.07 -10.83 -1.40
N GLN A 175 -35.37 -11.21 -2.47
CA GLN A 175 -33.93 -11.00 -2.57
C GLN A 175 -33.69 -9.57 -3.05
N GLN A 176 -33.81 -8.63 -2.12
CA GLN A 176 -33.27 -7.28 -2.28
C GLN A 176 -31.77 -7.37 -2.61
N SER A 177 -31.46 -7.35 -3.90
CA SER A 177 -30.18 -6.91 -4.41
C SER A 177 -30.02 -5.45 -4.02
N VAL A 178 -29.33 -5.20 -2.92
CA VAL A 178 -28.89 -3.85 -2.53
C VAL A 178 -28.22 -3.19 -3.74
N PRO A 179 -28.67 -2.01 -4.21
CA PRO A 179 -28.05 -1.30 -5.31
C PRO A 179 -26.57 -1.06 -5.02
N GLU A 180 -25.68 -1.34 -5.98
CA GLU A 180 -24.26 -0.96 -5.89
C GLU A 180 -24.19 0.57 -5.78
N ALA A 181 -23.97 1.09 -4.57
CA ALA A 181 -23.80 2.52 -4.34
C ALA A 181 -22.57 3.02 -5.13
N SER A 182 -22.77 4.09 -5.91
CA SER A 182 -21.71 4.77 -6.68
C SER A 182 -20.49 5.07 -5.82
N ARG A 183 -19.29 4.89 -6.40
CA ARG A 183 -17.99 5.12 -5.73
C ARG A 183 -17.45 6.52 -6.00
N VAL A 184 -18.31 7.41 -6.47
CA VAL A 184 -18.01 8.79 -6.83
C VAL A 184 -19.13 9.69 -6.32
N THR A 185 -18.76 10.77 -5.65
CA THR A 185 -19.69 11.84 -5.28
C THR A 185 -19.25 13.10 -6.00
N VAL A 186 -20.11 13.64 -6.85
CA VAL A 186 -19.89 14.93 -7.50
C VAL A 186 -20.76 15.96 -6.78
N ILE A 187 -20.16 17.10 -6.42
CA ILE A 187 -20.85 18.17 -5.68
C ILE A 187 -20.75 19.51 -6.41
N GLY A 188 -21.63 20.46 -6.07
CA GLY A 188 -21.65 21.80 -6.67
C GLY A 188 -22.20 21.84 -8.09
N GLY A 189 -23.11 20.92 -8.44
CA GLY A 189 -23.76 20.87 -9.75
C GLY A 189 -22.82 20.55 -10.93
N TYR A 190 -21.59 20.11 -10.66
CA TYR A 190 -20.61 19.80 -11.70
C TYR A 190 -21.00 18.51 -12.44
N THR A 191 -20.74 18.45 -13.75
CA THR A 191 -20.96 17.25 -14.56
C THR A 191 -19.64 16.69 -15.06
N LEU A 192 -19.50 15.36 -14.97
CA LEU A 192 -18.33 14.64 -15.49
C LEU A 192 -18.71 13.91 -16.77
N SER A 193 -17.76 13.76 -17.69
CA SER A 193 -17.95 12.88 -18.83
C SER A 193 -18.16 11.43 -18.39
N PRO A 194 -18.88 10.61 -19.18
CA PRO A 194 -18.99 9.17 -18.93
C PRO A 194 -17.62 8.47 -18.82
N GLN A 195 -16.61 8.95 -19.56
CA GLN A 195 -15.25 8.41 -19.54
C GLN A 195 -14.54 8.70 -18.21
N ALA A 196 -14.63 9.93 -17.71
CA ALA A 196 -14.07 10.31 -16.41
C ALA A 196 -14.77 9.57 -15.27
N LEU A 197 -16.10 9.47 -15.30
CA LEU A 197 -16.87 8.74 -14.31
C LEU A 197 -16.49 7.24 -14.28
N ALA A 198 -16.37 6.60 -15.45
CA ALA A 198 -15.98 5.19 -15.56
C ALA A 198 -14.59 4.87 -14.96
N VAL A 199 -13.71 5.86 -14.86
CA VAL A 199 -12.40 5.72 -14.18
C VAL A 199 -12.56 5.85 -12.68
N LEU A 200 -13.26 6.89 -12.22
CA LEU A 200 -13.43 7.15 -10.79
C LEU A 200 -14.25 6.04 -10.11
N GLU A 201 -15.18 5.41 -10.82
CA GLU A 201 -15.95 4.25 -10.33
C GLU A 201 -15.09 3.00 -10.05
N LEU A 202 -13.88 2.89 -10.62
CA LEU A 202 -12.91 1.86 -10.20
C LEU A 202 -12.49 2.04 -8.73
N GLY A 203 -12.60 3.27 -8.25
CA GLY A 203 -12.39 3.72 -6.88
C GLY A 203 -10.94 4.01 -6.51
N PRO A 204 -10.70 4.75 -5.42
CA PRO A 204 -9.38 5.31 -5.11
C PRO A 204 -8.26 4.29 -4.90
N SER A 205 -8.60 3.07 -4.46
CA SER A 205 -7.66 1.97 -4.20
C SER A 205 -7.29 1.15 -5.43
N PHE A 206 -7.95 1.37 -6.58
CA PHE A 206 -7.63 0.67 -7.82
C PHE A 206 -6.22 1.04 -8.29
N SER A 207 -5.41 0.05 -8.66
CA SER A 207 -4.05 0.26 -9.17
C SER A 207 -3.99 -0.07 -10.66
N PRO A 208 -3.89 0.95 -11.54
CA PRO A 208 -3.60 0.72 -12.95
C PRO A 208 -2.32 -0.11 -13.11
N SER A 209 -2.38 -1.12 -13.98
CA SER A 209 -1.21 -1.90 -14.33
C SER A 209 -0.20 -1.03 -15.06
N GLN A 210 1.08 -1.22 -14.74
CA GLN A 210 2.17 -0.44 -15.30
C GLN A 210 3.01 -1.30 -16.23
N PRO A 211 3.38 -0.81 -17.42
CA PRO A 211 4.36 -1.48 -18.26
C PRO A 211 5.73 -1.47 -17.58
N ILE A 212 6.61 -2.37 -18.02
CA ILE A 212 8.04 -2.24 -17.75
C ILE A 212 8.49 -0.98 -18.50
N SER A 213 8.83 0.05 -17.75
CA SER A 213 9.19 1.39 -18.26
C SER A 213 10.54 1.80 -17.68
N ASP A 214 11.16 2.82 -18.26
CA ASP A 214 12.43 3.40 -17.80
C ASP A 214 12.33 3.80 -16.32
N SER A 215 11.20 4.38 -15.91
CA SER A 215 10.96 4.71 -14.50
C SER A 215 10.90 3.49 -13.59
N LEU A 216 10.47 2.34 -14.09
CA LEU A 216 10.45 1.09 -13.34
C LEU A 216 11.88 0.53 -13.23
N PHE A 217 12.68 0.55 -14.30
CA PHE A 217 14.09 0.18 -14.26
C PHE A 217 14.87 1.04 -13.25
N ARG A 218 14.67 2.36 -13.26
CA ARG A 218 15.27 3.28 -12.28
C ARG A 218 14.98 2.87 -10.83
N LYS A 219 13.72 2.49 -10.53
CA LYS A 219 13.33 1.98 -9.20
C LYS A 219 13.98 0.63 -8.87
N VAL A 220 14.04 -0.29 -9.83
CA VAL A 220 14.64 -1.62 -9.62
C VAL A 220 16.13 -1.51 -9.30
N VAL A 221 16.86 -0.71 -10.08
CA VAL A 221 18.29 -0.44 -9.87
C VAL A 221 18.55 0.13 -8.48
N GLY A 222 17.77 1.13 -8.09
CA GLY A 222 17.91 1.70 -6.76
C GLY A 222 17.65 0.70 -5.63
N ASN A 223 16.64 -0.15 -5.79
CA ASN A 223 16.38 -1.22 -4.83
C ASN A 223 17.45 -2.32 -4.82
N LEU A 224 18.13 -2.56 -5.96
CA LEU A 224 19.27 -3.47 -6.06
C LEU A 224 20.48 -2.91 -5.33
N GLN A 225 20.80 -1.63 -5.49
CA GLN A 225 21.87 -0.99 -4.72
C GLN A 225 21.56 -1.08 -3.21
N ALA A 226 20.34 -0.71 -2.80
CA ALA A 226 19.90 -0.83 -1.42
C ALA A 226 20.02 -2.26 -0.87
N LEU A 227 19.77 -3.27 -1.72
CA LEU A 227 19.89 -4.68 -1.35
C LEU A 227 21.36 -5.05 -1.14
N GLN A 228 22.25 -4.65 -2.05
CA GLN A 228 23.69 -4.93 -1.95
C GLN A 228 24.26 -4.39 -0.64
N ASP A 229 23.99 -3.12 -0.32
CA ASP A 229 24.50 -2.50 0.90
C ASP A 229 23.96 -3.19 2.16
N ARG A 230 22.69 -3.62 2.17
CA ARG A 230 22.11 -4.35 3.30
C ARG A 230 22.68 -5.76 3.44
N LEU A 231 22.98 -6.45 2.34
CA LEU A 231 23.62 -7.75 2.38
C LEU A 231 25.06 -7.66 2.90
N ARG A 232 25.84 -6.67 2.43
CA ARG A 232 27.20 -6.40 2.92
C ARG A 232 27.19 -6.05 4.41
N TYR A 233 26.27 -5.19 4.84
CA TYR A 233 26.11 -4.86 6.26
C TYR A 233 25.77 -6.08 7.11
N LYS A 234 24.85 -6.93 6.63
CA LYS A 234 24.52 -8.18 7.33
C LYS A 234 25.74 -9.10 7.43
N ALA A 235 26.48 -9.30 6.35
CA ALA A 235 27.68 -10.13 6.37
C ALA A 235 28.76 -9.57 7.33
N LYS A 236 28.88 -8.24 7.44
CA LYS A 236 29.73 -7.59 8.44
C LYS A 236 29.29 -7.90 9.86
N LEU A 237 27.97 -7.82 10.16
CA LEU A 237 27.45 -8.17 11.48
C LEU A 237 27.65 -9.66 11.82
N ASP A 238 27.38 -10.53 10.86
CA ASP A 238 27.54 -11.98 11.02
C ASP A 238 29.02 -12.33 11.31
N ARG A 239 30.00 -11.60 10.73
CA ARG A 239 31.44 -11.72 11.05
C ARG A 239 31.82 -11.27 12.46
N ILE A 240 31.15 -10.24 13.00
CA ILE A 240 31.45 -9.68 14.33
C ILE A 240 30.73 -10.47 15.44
N GLY A 241 29.89 -11.45 15.10
CA GLY A 241 29.17 -12.27 16.08
C GLY A 241 28.04 -11.54 16.81
N ILE A 242 27.65 -10.35 16.36
CA ILE A 242 26.54 -9.59 16.94
C ILE A 242 25.22 -10.22 16.44
N SER A 243 24.66 -11.11 17.25
CA SER A 243 23.33 -11.67 17.01
C SER A 243 22.26 -10.58 17.13
N THR A 244 21.39 -10.49 16.13
CA THR A 244 20.28 -9.52 16.03
C THR A 244 19.19 -9.72 17.10
N LEU A 245 19.34 -10.73 17.97
CA LEU A 245 18.38 -11.16 18.99
C LEU A 245 18.38 -10.33 20.28
N GLN A 246 19.29 -9.38 20.48
CA GLN A 246 19.35 -8.52 21.69
C GLN A 246 18.47 -7.25 21.64
N GLN A 247 17.41 -7.20 20.82
CA GLN A 247 16.65 -5.97 20.53
C GLN A 247 15.30 -5.80 21.27
N SER A 248 15.12 -6.35 22.47
CA SER A 248 13.89 -6.09 23.24
C SER A 248 13.82 -4.67 23.82
N ASN A 249 14.98 -4.02 24.07
CA ASN A 249 15.06 -2.68 24.69
C ASN A 249 15.53 -1.56 23.75
N THR A 250 15.75 -1.83 22.47
CA THR A 250 16.28 -0.83 21.52
C THR A 250 15.18 -0.03 20.84
N ILE A 251 15.34 1.30 20.78
CA ILE A 251 14.45 2.20 20.02
C ILE A 251 14.34 1.71 18.57
N PRO A 252 13.12 1.51 18.03
CA PRO A 252 12.94 1.06 16.65
C PRO A 252 13.58 2.05 15.67
N ALA A 253 14.06 1.55 14.53
CA ALA A 253 14.64 2.42 13.51
C ALA A 253 13.60 3.44 13.02
N PRO A 254 13.91 4.76 13.04
CA PRO A 254 12.97 5.75 12.54
C PRO A 254 12.54 5.48 11.09
N PRO A 255 11.26 5.68 10.74
CA PRO A 255 10.73 5.44 9.40
C PRO A 255 11.05 6.57 8.40
N PHE A 256 11.98 7.48 8.75
CA PHE A 256 12.34 8.64 7.94
C PHE A 256 13.57 8.38 7.06
N PRO A 257 13.65 8.97 5.85
CA PRO A 257 14.82 8.87 4.98
C PRO A 257 16.11 9.23 5.73
N ARG A 258 17.18 8.47 5.48
CA ARG A 258 18.51 8.81 6.02
C ARG A 258 19.05 10.02 5.27
N MET A 259 19.76 10.89 5.98
CA MET A 259 20.42 12.05 5.37
C MET A 259 21.74 11.68 4.70
N PHE A 260 22.43 10.66 5.21
CA PHE A 260 23.72 10.22 4.72
C PHE A 260 23.68 8.74 4.36
N HIS A 261 24.29 8.42 3.23
CA HIS A 261 24.53 7.06 2.80
C HIS A 261 25.98 6.70 3.15
N SER A 262 26.16 5.57 3.84
CA SER A 262 27.47 4.99 4.08
C SER A 262 27.54 3.70 3.30
N ARG A 263 28.35 3.71 2.24
CA ARG A 263 28.60 2.54 1.41
C ARG A 263 29.28 1.48 2.26
N GLN A 264 28.83 0.24 2.15
CA GLN A 264 29.44 -0.86 2.87
C GLN A 264 30.64 -1.42 2.09
N GLU A 265 31.67 -1.85 2.81
CA GLU A 265 32.85 -2.49 2.24
C GLU A 265 32.47 -3.74 1.43
N PRO A 266 33.20 -4.03 0.33
CA PRO A 266 32.97 -5.22 -0.47
C PRO A 266 33.06 -6.52 0.33
N ASN A 267 32.30 -7.52 -0.08
CA ASN A 267 32.35 -8.87 0.48
C ASN A 267 32.19 -9.88 -0.65
N ASP A 268 33.25 -10.65 -0.93
CA ASP A 268 33.32 -11.48 -2.14
C ASP A 268 32.21 -12.53 -2.26
N ASP A 269 31.82 -13.19 -1.16
CA ASP A 269 30.74 -14.18 -1.17
C ASP A 269 29.38 -13.52 -1.45
N VAL A 270 29.08 -12.41 -0.79
CA VAL A 270 27.83 -11.67 -1.00
C VAL A 270 27.80 -11.06 -2.40
N ASP A 271 28.90 -10.45 -2.84
CA ASP A 271 28.98 -9.70 -4.09
C ASP A 271 28.93 -10.63 -5.31
N SER A 272 29.54 -11.82 -5.24
CA SER A 272 29.44 -12.84 -6.31
C SER A 272 28.00 -13.35 -6.48
N ARG A 273 27.30 -13.63 -5.38
CA ARG A 273 25.88 -14.02 -5.40
C ARG A 273 24.99 -12.87 -5.87
N PHE A 274 25.25 -11.64 -5.41
CA PHE A 274 24.52 -10.45 -5.85
C PHE A 274 24.68 -10.21 -7.35
N ARG A 275 25.90 -10.35 -7.89
CA ARG A 275 26.18 -10.23 -9.33
C ARG A 275 25.36 -11.21 -10.15
N LEU A 276 25.35 -12.48 -9.77
CA LEU A 276 24.50 -13.49 -10.43
C LEU A 276 23.03 -13.10 -10.40
N PHE A 277 22.53 -12.64 -9.24
CA PHE A 277 21.15 -12.21 -9.09
C PHE A 277 20.78 -10.99 -9.96
N ALA A 278 21.59 -9.93 -9.92
CA ALA A 278 21.34 -8.68 -10.63
C ALA A 278 21.33 -8.89 -12.14
N THR A 279 22.27 -9.70 -12.66
CA THR A 279 22.35 -10.08 -14.08
C THR A 279 21.15 -10.93 -14.51
N ASP A 280 20.82 -12.00 -13.75
CA ASP A 280 19.66 -12.85 -14.06
C ASP A 280 18.34 -12.06 -14.02
N LEU A 281 18.23 -11.12 -13.08
CA LEU A 281 17.06 -10.24 -12.97
C LEU A 281 16.97 -9.29 -14.16
N PHE A 282 18.08 -8.70 -14.60
CA PHE A 282 18.11 -7.81 -15.76
C PHE A 282 17.63 -8.55 -17.00
N HIS A 283 18.20 -9.71 -17.31
CA HIS A 283 17.79 -10.53 -18.46
C HIS A 283 16.32 -10.93 -18.37
N THR A 284 15.83 -11.24 -17.16
CA THR A 284 14.43 -11.55 -16.93
C THR A 284 13.54 -10.36 -17.27
N LEU A 285 13.84 -9.18 -16.73
CA LEU A 285 13.06 -7.96 -16.97
C LEU A 285 13.11 -7.54 -18.44
N SER A 286 14.29 -7.56 -19.06
CA SER A 286 14.47 -7.25 -20.48
C SER A 286 13.70 -8.20 -21.40
N ARG A 287 13.62 -9.49 -21.03
CA ARG A 287 12.78 -10.45 -21.76
C ARG A 287 11.29 -10.13 -21.63
N PHE A 288 10.82 -9.77 -20.44
CA PHE A 288 9.42 -9.39 -20.22
C PHE A 288 9.09 -8.01 -20.81
N ASN A 289 10.07 -7.12 -20.94
CA ASN A 289 9.90 -5.81 -21.55
C ASN A 289 9.52 -5.91 -23.04
N ARG A 290 9.99 -6.97 -23.73
CA ARG A 290 9.65 -7.26 -25.12
C ARG A 290 8.23 -7.83 -25.30
N VAL A 291 7.55 -8.18 -24.22
CA VAL A 291 6.18 -8.71 -24.28
C VAL A 291 5.19 -7.55 -24.20
N THR A 292 4.17 -7.55 -25.07
CA THR A 292 3.12 -6.52 -25.08
C THR A 292 2.44 -6.40 -23.71
N HIS A 293 2.52 -5.24 -23.08
CA HIS A 293 1.88 -4.96 -21.80
C HIS A 293 0.35 -5.02 -21.92
N ARG A 294 -0.28 -5.81 -21.04
CA ARG A 294 -1.74 -5.87 -20.93
C ARG A 294 -2.20 -4.90 -19.86
N SER A 295 -2.87 -3.83 -20.29
CA SER A 295 -3.48 -2.88 -19.38
C SER A 295 -4.74 -3.46 -18.73
N ASN A 296 -4.91 -3.26 -17.43
CA ASN A 296 -6.17 -3.51 -16.73
C ASN A 296 -7.18 -2.35 -16.87
N LEU A 297 -6.95 -1.41 -17.79
CA LEU A 297 -7.85 -0.31 -18.12
C LEU A 297 -8.38 -0.45 -19.56
N THR A 298 -9.67 -0.16 -19.74
CA THR A 298 -10.30 -0.04 -21.07
C THR A 298 -9.81 1.22 -21.80
N ASN A 299 -10.03 1.31 -23.11
CA ASN A 299 -9.67 2.51 -23.87
C ASN A 299 -10.45 3.75 -23.41
N SER A 300 -11.75 3.59 -23.12
CA SER A 300 -12.58 4.65 -22.51
C SER A 300 -11.98 5.16 -21.20
N GLN A 301 -11.58 4.25 -20.30
CA GLN A 301 -10.95 4.63 -19.03
C GLN A 301 -9.58 5.30 -19.21
N LYS A 302 -8.79 4.91 -20.23
CA LYS A 302 -7.53 5.59 -20.55
C LYS A 302 -7.76 7.02 -21.05
N CYS A 303 -8.86 7.27 -21.76
CA CYS A 303 -9.27 8.63 -22.12
C CYS A 303 -9.74 9.40 -20.90
N GLY A 304 -10.60 8.80 -20.05
CA GLY A 304 -11.06 9.42 -18.81
C GLY A 304 -9.93 9.82 -17.84
N ILE A 305 -8.86 9.01 -17.71
CA ILE A 305 -7.70 9.41 -16.89
C ILE A 305 -7.01 10.65 -17.45
N ARG A 306 -6.92 10.79 -18.77
CA ARG A 306 -6.30 11.96 -19.41
C ARG A 306 -7.14 13.20 -19.18
N GLU A 307 -8.45 13.10 -19.38
CA GLU A 307 -9.40 14.17 -19.10
C GLU A 307 -9.36 14.61 -17.63
N ILE A 308 -9.41 13.68 -16.66
CA ILE A 308 -9.32 14.04 -15.24
C ILE A 308 -8.00 14.77 -14.92
N ARG A 309 -6.89 14.35 -15.52
CA ARG A 309 -5.60 15.02 -15.33
C ARG A 309 -5.60 16.42 -15.93
N GLU A 310 -6.25 16.62 -17.06
CA GLU A 310 -6.44 17.92 -17.68
C GLU A 310 -7.29 18.82 -16.80
N LEU A 311 -8.46 18.36 -16.33
CA LEU A 311 -9.32 19.12 -15.40
C LEU A 311 -8.61 19.54 -14.10
N ILE A 312 -7.70 18.70 -13.60
CA ILE A 312 -6.85 19.03 -12.45
C ILE A 312 -5.77 20.05 -12.82
N ALA A 313 -5.18 19.93 -14.01
CA ALA A 313 -4.13 20.82 -14.50
C ALA A 313 -4.66 22.22 -14.82
N THR A 314 -5.84 22.31 -15.45
CA THR A 314 -6.59 23.55 -15.71
C THR A 314 -7.24 24.13 -14.45
N GLN A 315 -7.09 23.46 -13.30
CA GLN A 315 -7.61 23.89 -12.01
C GLN A 315 -9.14 23.99 -11.96
N SER A 316 -9.86 23.33 -12.86
CA SER A 316 -11.32 23.32 -12.92
C SER A 316 -11.94 22.58 -11.73
N ILE A 317 -11.31 21.48 -11.31
CA ILE A 317 -11.78 20.64 -10.20
C ILE A 317 -10.68 20.39 -9.16
N ARG A 318 -11.13 20.13 -7.93
CA ARG A 318 -10.36 19.42 -6.90
C ARG A 318 -10.93 18.02 -6.74
N LEU A 319 -10.05 17.02 -6.89
CA LEU A 319 -10.36 15.64 -6.58
C LEU A 319 -9.88 15.29 -5.17
N SER A 320 -10.77 14.74 -4.35
CA SER A 320 -10.47 14.28 -2.98
C SER A 320 -11.13 12.93 -2.68
N ILE A 321 -11.09 12.50 -1.41
CA ILE A 321 -11.81 11.32 -0.93
C ILE A 321 -12.85 11.70 0.11
N SER A 322 -13.90 10.91 0.24
CA SER A 322 -14.91 11.08 1.28
C SER A 322 -14.36 10.74 2.67
N ASP A 323 -14.96 11.35 3.72
CA ASP A 323 -14.58 11.15 5.12
C ASP A 323 -14.71 9.68 5.60
N LYS A 324 -15.91 9.07 5.41
CA LYS A 324 -16.25 7.74 5.94
C LYS A 324 -16.49 6.65 4.85
N GLY A 325 -16.23 6.94 3.57
CA GLY A 325 -16.48 6.00 2.46
C GLY A 325 -15.24 5.56 1.68
N GLY A 326 -14.19 6.39 1.64
CA GLY A 326 -13.03 6.12 0.79
C GLY A 326 -13.36 6.13 -0.70
N ASP A 327 -14.44 6.82 -1.07
CA ASP A 327 -14.94 7.07 -2.43
C ASP A 327 -14.34 8.37 -2.96
N PHE A 328 -14.35 8.58 -4.27
CA PHE A 328 -13.89 9.85 -4.83
C PHE A 328 -14.92 10.95 -4.59
N VAL A 329 -14.42 12.16 -4.30
CA VAL A 329 -15.25 13.37 -4.25
C VAL A 329 -14.69 14.37 -5.25
N VAL A 330 -15.54 14.81 -6.17
CA VAL A 330 -15.22 15.77 -7.23
C VAL A 330 -15.89 17.08 -6.89
N ILE A 331 -15.10 18.13 -6.74
CA ILE A 331 -15.54 19.44 -6.27
C ILE A 331 -15.03 20.50 -7.24
N PRO A 332 -15.88 21.42 -7.75
CA PRO A 332 -15.41 22.63 -8.41
C PRO A 332 -14.42 23.38 -7.53
N ARG A 333 -13.30 23.82 -8.09
CA ARG A 333 -12.26 24.48 -7.29
C ARG A 333 -12.79 25.74 -6.58
N ALA A 334 -13.67 26.51 -7.22
CA ALA A 334 -14.27 27.69 -6.62
C ALA A 334 -15.07 27.35 -5.35
N LEU A 335 -15.89 26.30 -5.41
CA LEU A 335 -16.67 25.83 -4.26
C LEU A 335 -15.77 25.31 -3.13
N ASP A 336 -14.73 24.53 -3.45
CA ASP A 336 -13.79 24.05 -2.42
C ASP A 336 -13.04 25.19 -1.71
N ARG A 337 -12.72 26.28 -2.43
CA ARG A 337 -12.16 27.48 -1.83
C ARG A 337 -13.16 28.16 -0.90
N ALA A 338 -14.39 28.40 -1.36
CA ALA A 338 -15.45 29.02 -0.56
C ALA A 338 -15.73 28.24 0.74
N ILE A 339 -15.83 26.91 0.66
CA ILE A 339 -15.98 26.04 1.83
C ILE A 339 -14.77 26.17 2.78
N THR A 340 -13.56 26.25 2.24
CA THR A 340 -12.36 26.37 3.07
C THR A 340 -12.23 27.74 3.73
N GLU A 341 -12.58 28.81 3.03
CA GLU A 341 -12.59 30.18 3.55
C GLU A 341 -13.61 30.31 4.69
N GLN A 342 -14.82 29.79 4.50
CA GLN A 342 -15.85 29.74 5.56
C GLN A 342 -15.40 28.90 6.76
N HIS A 343 -14.70 27.77 6.55
CA HIS A 343 -14.18 26.97 7.66
C HIS A 343 -13.07 27.72 8.43
N LEU A 344 -12.25 28.49 7.73
CA LEU A 344 -11.17 29.28 8.33
C LEU A 344 -11.63 30.56 9.01
N SER A 345 -12.86 31.04 8.75
CA SER A 345 -13.41 32.24 9.40
C SER A 345 -13.79 32.02 10.86
N ASP A 346 -13.77 30.78 11.37
CA ASP A 346 -14.01 30.49 12.79
C ASP A 346 -12.81 30.96 13.64
N ALA A 347 -12.93 32.19 14.15
CA ALA A 347 -11.94 32.83 15.02
C ALA A 347 -11.76 32.12 16.38
N THR A 348 -12.68 31.22 16.77
CA THR A 348 -12.53 30.41 17.98
C THR A 348 -11.56 29.25 17.80
N LEU A 349 -11.35 28.79 16.55
CA LEU A 349 -10.48 27.67 16.20
C LEU A 349 -9.17 28.11 15.54
N TYR A 350 -9.20 29.19 14.76
CA TYR A 350 -8.07 29.63 13.96
C TYR A 350 -7.79 31.11 14.15
N ARG A 351 -6.50 31.46 14.02
CA ARG A 351 -6.04 32.85 13.91
C ARG A 351 -5.05 32.98 12.76
N LEU A 352 -4.89 34.21 12.26
CA LEU A 352 -3.78 34.52 11.36
C LEU A 352 -2.43 34.38 12.07
N SER A 353 -1.41 34.02 11.30
CA SER A 353 -0.04 33.83 11.74
C SER A 353 0.92 34.29 10.63
N SER A 354 2.21 33.99 10.77
CA SER A 354 3.24 34.41 9.82
C SER A 354 4.29 33.34 9.59
N ALA A 355 5.02 33.47 8.47
CA ALA A 355 6.20 32.65 8.20
C ALA A 355 7.27 32.77 9.30
N GLN A 356 7.43 33.96 9.88
CA GLN A 356 8.39 34.20 10.96
C GLN A 356 8.03 33.42 12.23
N GLU A 357 6.75 33.42 12.60
CA GLU A 357 6.25 32.67 13.76
C GLU A 357 6.46 31.16 13.56
N PHE A 358 6.15 30.64 12.36
CA PHE A 358 6.42 29.24 11.99
C PHE A 358 7.89 28.85 12.15
N ILE A 359 8.80 29.69 11.65
CA ILE A 359 10.25 29.46 11.75
C ILE A 359 10.70 29.52 13.21
N ALA A 360 10.19 30.48 14.00
CA ALA A 360 10.52 30.62 15.41
C ALA A 360 10.11 29.37 16.22
N GLN A 361 8.87 28.90 16.06
CA GLN A 361 8.37 27.68 16.69
C GLN A 361 9.22 26.45 16.29
N SER A 362 9.53 26.32 15.01
CA SER A 362 10.36 25.23 14.48
C SER A 362 11.76 25.20 15.08
N ARG A 363 12.39 26.37 15.24
CA ARG A 363 13.72 26.49 15.86
C ARG A 363 13.67 26.18 17.36
N LYS A 364 12.65 26.68 18.06
CA LYS A 364 12.42 26.42 19.48
C LYS A 364 12.30 24.93 19.77
N LEU A 365 11.43 24.22 19.03
CA LEU A 365 11.24 22.77 19.18
C LEU A 365 12.55 22.00 18.94
N ASN A 366 13.31 22.32 17.89
CA ASN A 366 14.59 21.66 17.62
C ASN A 366 15.61 21.90 18.75
N LYS A 367 15.68 23.12 19.31
CA LYS A 367 16.58 23.45 20.43
C LYS A 367 16.25 22.60 21.65
N ILE A 368 14.96 22.50 21.98
CA ILE A 368 14.47 21.72 23.12
C ILE A 368 14.71 20.22 22.90
N TRP A 369 14.39 19.69 21.72
CA TRP A 369 14.69 18.31 21.35
C TRP A 369 16.17 17.96 21.55
N VAL A 370 17.09 18.76 20.99
CA VAL A 370 18.53 18.49 21.09
C VAL A 370 19.01 18.54 22.55
N ARG A 371 18.52 19.50 23.33
CA ARG A 371 18.86 19.61 24.77
C ARG A 371 18.39 18.36 25.53
N ILE A 372 17.12 18.00 25.43
CA ILE A 372 16.52 16.87 26.15
C ILE A 372 17.15 15.55 25.69
N ALA A 373 17.28 15.33 24.39
CA ALA A 373 17.83 14.09 23.84
C ALA A 373 19.29 13.86 24.24
N LYS A 374 20.09 14.93 24.36
CA LYS A 374 21.46 14.85 24.91
C LYS A 374 21.44 14.48 26.39
N ALA A 375 20.57 15.11 27.18
CA ALA A 375 20.43 14.80 28.61
C ALA A 375 19.99 13.35 28.85
N ALA A 376 19.17 12.79 27.96
CA ALA A 376 18.75 11.39 27.97
C ALA A 376 19.80 10.42 27.37
N ASN A 377 21.03 10.89 27.09
CA ASN A 377 22.13 10.09 26.52
C ASN A 377 21.80 9.39 25.19
N LEU A 378 20.95 10.00 24.35
CA LEU A 378 20.66 9.45 23.02
C LEU A 378 21.86 9.63 22.07
N ARG A 379 22.08 8.63 21.20
CA ARG A 379 23.17 8.66 20.22
C ARG A 379 23.08 9.89 19.30
N PRO A 380 24.18 10.61 19.02
CA PRO A 380 24.16 11.81 18.17
C PRO A 380 23.53 11.62 16.78
N ILE A 381 23.75 10.46 16.16
CA ILE A 381 23.16 10.08 14.86
C ILE A 381 21.63 10.00 14.95
N PHE A 382 21.08 9.57 16.08
CA PHE A 382 19.64 9.51 16.28
C PHE A 382 19.05 10.91 16.52
N ILE A 383 19.75 11.74 17.31
CA ILE A 383 19.36 13.14 17.57
C ILE A 383 19.26 13.92 16.25
N SER A 384 20.31 13.85 15.42
CA SER A 384 20.34 14.53 14.12
C SER A 384 19.29 14.00 13.14
N ARG A 385 18.93 12.72 13.25
CA ARG A 385 17.90 12.11 12.40
C ARG A 385 16.50 12.61 12.70
N LEU A 386 16.17 12.96 13.95
CA LEU A 386 14.87 13.51 14.31
C LEU A 386 14.82 15.05 14.26
N LYS A 387 15.96 15.73 14.33
CA LYS A 387 16.06 17.18 14.10
C LYS A 387 15.65 17.52 12.65
N VAL A 388 14.78 18.52 12.47
CA VAL A 388 14.32 18.98 11.16
C VAL A 388 14.70 20.45 10.98
N GLU A 389 15.78 20.72 10.25
CA GLU A 389 16.31 22.09 10.10
C GLU A 389 15.44 22.97 9.19
N MET A 390 14.84 22.36 8.16
CA MET A 390 13.97 23.04 7.20
C MET A 390 12.64 22.28 7.11
N PRO A 391 11.72 22.48 8.07
CA PRO A 391 10.45 21.79 8.08
C PRO A 391 9.56 22.25 6.93
N VAL A 392 8.81 21.32 6.36
CA VAL A 392 7.75 21.64 5.40
C VAL A 392 6.60 22.24 6.20
N CYS A 393 6.17 23.46 5.86
CA CYS A 393 5.00 24.06 6.50
C CYS A 393 3.78 23.13 6.32
N PRO A 394 3.09 22.72 7.41
CA PRO A 394 1.84 21.99 7.33
C PRO A 394 0.82 22.72 6.45
N VAL A 395 -0.10 21.99 5.82
CA VAL A 395 -1.19 22.59 5.04
C VAL A 395 -2.54 22.05 5.47
N LEU A 396 -3.56 22.90 5.38
CA LEU A 396 -4.94 22.50 5.56
C LEU A 396 -5.52 21.94 4.27
N TYR A 397 -6.21 20.82 4.37
CA TYR A 397 -7.12 20.34 3.35
C TYR A 397 -8.36 19.72 3.99
N LEU A 398 -9.53 19.99 3.40
CA LEU A 398 -10.80 19.49 3.89
C LEU A 398 -11.20 18.16 3.24
N LEU A 399 -11.88 17.30 4.01
CA LEU A 399 -12.59 16.13 3.51
C LEU A 399 -14.09 16.34 3.69
N ILE A 400 -14.87 16.12 2.63
CA ILE A 400 -16.33 16.29 2.68
C ILE A 400 -16.98 15.10 3.40
N LYS A 401 -17.89 15.38 4.34
CA LYS A 401 -18.69 14.37 5.04
C LYS A 401 -19.89 13.96 4.19
N THR A 402 -19.62 13.27 3.08
CA THR A 402 -20.65 12.88 2.09
C THR A 402 -21.81 12.06 2.65
N HIS A 403 -21.60 11.35 3.77
CA HIS A 403 -22.64 10.60 4.49
C HIS A 403 -23.65 11.48 5.25
N LYS A 404 -23.42 12.81 5.30
CA LYS A 404 -24.33 13.80 5.90
C LYS A 404 -25.04 14.66 4.84
N LEU A 405 -24.84 14.37 3.55
CA LEU A 405 -25.45 15.11 2.44
C LEU A 405 -26.72 14.39 1.96
N SER A 406 -27.75 15.17 1.67
CA SER A 406 -28.94 14.76 0.92
C SER A 406 -28.69 14.87 -0.59
N ALA A 407 -29.68 14.45 -1.41
CA ALA A 407 -29.59 14.58 -2.86
C ALA A 407 -29.56 16.05 -3.32
N ASP A 408 -30.34 16.91 -2.68
CA ASP A 408 -30.42 18.33 -2.99
C ASP A 408 -29.12 19.06 -2.66
N ASP A 409 -28.46 18.65 -1.57
CA ASP A 409 -27.16 19.22 -1.15
C ASP A 409 -26.07 19.00 -2.20
N LEU A 410 -26.13 17.94 -3.02
CA LEU A 410 -25.12 17.66 -4.03
C LEU A 410 -25.11 18.70 -5.17
N VAL A 411 -26.24 19.34 -5.43
CA VAL A 411 -26.37 20.34 -6.50
C VAL A 411 -26.10 21.75 -5.97
N SER A 412 -26.20 21.95 -4.65
CA SER A 412 -25.98 23.25 -4.01
C SER A 412 -24.57 23.81 -4.24
N THR A 413 -24.49 25.10 -4.55
CA THR A 413 -23.24 25.86 -4.61
C THR A 413 -22.98 26.67 -3.33
N ASP A 414 -23.87 26.58 -2.34
CA ASP A 414 -23.69 27.26 -1.05
C ASP A 414 -22.66 26.50 -0.20
N PRO A 415 -21.54 27.12 0.20
CA PRO A 415 -20.53 26.47 1.04
C PRO A 415 -21.06 26.05 2.42
N SER A 416 -22.11 26.70 2.95
CA SER A 416 -22.63 26.47 4.31
C SER A 416 -23.26 25.08 4.49
N VAL A 417 -23.72 24.48 3.39
CA VAL A 417 -24.35 23.15 3.36
C VAL A 417 -23.34 22.04 3.68
N TYR A 418 -22.06 22.26 3.36
CA TYR A 418 -21.05 21.20 3.36
C TYR A 418 -20.36 21.05 4.72
N LYS A 419 -20.73 20.01 5.46
CA LYS A 419 -19.97 19.59 6.66
C LYS A 419 -18.63 18.96 6.28
N VAL A 420 -17.55 19.42 6.90
CA VAL A 420 -16.18 19.00 6.57
C VAL A 420 -15.44 18.35 7.74
N ARG A 421 -14.36 17.63 7.42
CA ARG A 421 -13.29 17.27 8.36
C ARG A 421 -12.00 17.99 7.96
N PRO A 422 -11.49 18.92 8.78
CA PRO A 422 -10.23 19.58 8.50
C PRO A 422 -9.05 18.65 8.79
N ILE A 423 -8.08 18.58 7.87
CA ILE A 423 -6.82 17.87 8.08
C ILE A 423 -5.65 18.82 7.91
N ILE A 424 -4.86 18.99 8.97
CA ILE A 424 -3.60 19.73 8.95
C ILE A 424 -2.46 18.72 8.72
N SER A 425 -1.93 18.68 7.50
CA SER A 425 -0.90 17.73 7.11
C SER A 425 0.45 18.03 7.78
N GLY A 426 0.69 17.45 8.95
CA GLY A 426 1.98 17.56 9.66
C GLY A 426 3.16 16.82 9.02
N VAL A 427 2.98 16.12 7.89
CA VAL A 427 4.05 15.34 7.24
C VAL A 427 5.22 16.24 6.82
N GLY A 428 6.41 15.93 7.33
CA GLY A 428 7.62 16.73 7.11
C GLY A 428 7.66 18.06 7.87
N GLY A 429 6.64 18.34 8.69
CA GLY A 429 6.56 19.52 9.55
C GLY A 429 7.50 19.45 10.76
N PRO A 430 7.54 20.52 11.56
CA PRO A 430 8.50 20.64 12.66
C PRO A 430 8.36 19.53 13.71
N SER A 431 7.13 19.18 14.06
CA SER A 431 6.84 18.17 15.08
C SER A 431 6.80 16.73 14.55
N ASP A 432 6.83 16.48 13.24
CA ASP A 432 6.58 15.14 12.65
C ASP A 432 7.49 14.04 13.24
N ARG A 433 8.81 14.27 13.20
CA ARG A 433 9.81 13.26 13.60
C ARG A 433 9.89 13.08 15.10
N ILE A 434 9.77 14.17 15.85
CA ILE A 434 9.82 14.18 17.31
C ILE A 434 8.53 13.57 17.88
N SER A 435 7.38 13.93 17.32
CA SER A 435 6.08 13.35 17.67
C SER A 435 6.02 11.85 17.39
N TRP A 436 6.72 11.36 16.36
CA TRP A 436 6.84 9.90 16.15
C TRP A 436 7.53 9.22 17.33
N PHE A 437 8.62 9.81 17.84
CA PHE A 437 9.33 9.25 18.98
C PHE A 437 8.50 9.32 20.27
N LEU A 438 7.90 10.48 20.56
CA LEU A 438 6.98 10.62 21.70
C LEU A 438 5.81 9.63 21.63
N ASN A 439 5.24 9.40 20.44
CA ASN A 439 4.16 8.44 20.28
C ASN A 439 4.59 6.99 20.60
N LEU A 440 5.87 6.62 20.46
CA LEU A 440 6.36 5.31 20.92
C LEU A 440 6.25 5.15 22.44
N ILE A 441 6.45 6.25 23.17
CA ILE A 441 6.33 6.29 24.63
C ILE A 441 4.84 6.30 25.00
N LEU A 442 4.09 7.29 24.52
CA LEU A 442 2.72 7.55 24.98
C LEU A 442 1.73 6.46 24.57
N VAL A 443 1.91 5.77 23.44
CA VAL A 443 0.98 4.71 23.03
C VAL A 443 0.96 3.52 24.00
N GLN A 444 2.02 3.34 24.80
CA GLN A 444 2.09 2.31 25.84
C GLN A 444 1.06 2.59 26.95
N LEU A 445 0.71 3.86 27.21
CA LEU A 445 -0.29 4.25 28.21
C LEU A 445 -1.68 3.72 27.88
N LEU A 446 -1.99 3.54 26.58
CA LEU A 446 -3.33 3.14 26.13
C LEU A 446 -3.76 1.75 26.61
N GLN A 447 -2.83 0.92 27.09
CA GLN A 447 -3.19 -0.37 27.68
C GLN A 447 -3.80 -0.24 29.08
N PHE A 448 -3.61 0.90 29.74
CA PHE A 448 -4.14 1.19 31.07
C PHE A 448 -5.46 1.96 31.02
N VAL A 449 -5.94 2.35 29.82
CA VAL A 449 -7.25 3.00 29.65
C VAL A 449 -8.33 1.91 29.55
N PRO A 450 -9.21 1.73 30.57
CA PRO A 450 -10.09 0.56 30.65
C PRO A 450 -11.11 0.48 29.49
N ALA A 451 -11.71 1.61 29.12
CA ALA A 451 -12.72 1.67 28.06
C ALA A 451 -12.14 1.56 26.65
N HIS A 452 -10.80 1.65 26.47
CA HIS A 452 -10.20 1.79 25.16
C HIS A 452 -10.22 0.49 24.33
N LEU A 453 -10.88 0.54 23.18
CA LEU A 453 -10.86 -0.52 22.17
C LEU A 453 -9.72 -0.31 21.17
N LYS A 454 -8.86 -1.33 21.03
CA LYS A 454 -7.78 -1.32 20.02
C LYS A 454 -8.28 -1.65 18.62
N ASN A 455 -9.30 -2.52 18.51
CA ASN A 455 -9.84 -2.99 17.25
C ASN A 455 -11.17 -3.74 17.46
N THR A 456 -11.88 -4.03 16.37
CA THR A 456 -13.16 -4.76 16.36
C THR A 456 -13.09 -6.16 17.01
N THR A 457 -11.92 -6.82 17.03
CA THR A 457 -11.80 -8.13 17.67
C THR A 457 -11.94 -8.02 19.18
N MET A 458 -11.27 -7.04 19.79
CA MET A 458 -11.38 -6.77 21.23
C MET A 458 -12.83 -6.43 21.61
N PHE A 459 -13.53 -5.66 20.78
CA PHE A 459 -14.96 -5.38 20.97
C PHE A 459 -15.81 -6.66 20.96
N LEU A 460 -15.62 -7.54 19.98
CA LEU A 460 -16.33 -8.82 19.90
C LEU A 460 -16.02 -9.74 21.08
N ASP A 461 -14.79 -9.69 21.61
CA ASP A 461 -14.42 -10.48 22.78
C ASP A 461 -15.09 -9.94 24.05
N HIS A 462 -15.18 -8.60 24.22
CA HIS A 462 -15.95 -8.00 25.31
C HIS A 462 -17.42 -8.41 25.24
N LEU A 463 -18.06 -8.27 24.07
CA LEU A 463 -19.46 -8.67 23.87
C LEU A 463 -19.74 -10.14 24.19
N ARG A 464 -18.81 -11.05 23.90
CA ARG A 464 -18.97 -12.50 24.19
C ARG A 464 -18.82 -12.84 25.66
N ASN A 465 -18.02 -12.06 26.38
CA ASN A 465 -17.74 -12.27 27.79
C ASN A 465 -18.76 -11.56 28.69
N SER A 466 -19.52 -10.60 28.16
CA SER A 466 -20.64 -9.95 28.83
C SER A 466 -21.90 -10.83 28.78
N GLN A 467 -22.64 -10.88 29.88
CA GLN A 467 -23.98 -11.47 29.93
C GLN A 467 -25.01 -10.35 29.82
N PHE A 468 -25.98 -10.51 28.93
CA PHE A 468 -27.03 -9.53 28.68
C PHE A 468 -28.40 -10.17 28.88
N ASP A 469 -29.24 -9.54 29.69
CA ASP A 469 -30.64 -9.92 29.84
C ASP A 469 -31.50 -9.32 28.72
N ASN A 470 -32.67 -9.91 28.46
CA ASN A 470 -33.59 -9.45 27.42
C ASN A 470 -34.14 -8.03 27.68
N SER A 471 -34.00 -7.49 28.89
CA SER A 471 -34.40 -6.13 29.28
C SER A 471 -33.31 -5.08 29.07
N CYS A 472 -32.09 -5.47 28.67
CA CYS A 472 -30.99 -4.53 28.52
C CYS A 472 -31.22 -3.53 27.38
N VAL A 473 -30.69 -2.33 27.57
CA VAL A 473 -30.75 -1.24 26.59
C VAL A 473 -29.35 -1.01 26.06
N MET A 474 -29.21 -0.97 24.72
CA MET A 474 -27.94 -0.60 24.08
C MET A 474 -28.11 0.68 23.26
N GLU A 475 -27.12 1.56 23.36
CA GLU A 475 -27.04 2.78 22.56
C GLU A 475 -25.57 3.00 22.13
N SER A 476 -25.39 3.76 21.05
CA SER A 476 -24.08 4.24 20.62
C SER A 476 -24.01 5.74 20.86
N PHE A 477 -22.92 6.22 21.44
CA PHE A 477 -22.67 7.66 21.55
C PHE A 477 -21.54 8.09 20.61
N ASP A 478 -21.70 9.20 19.90
CA ASP A 478 -20.69 9.79 18.99
C ASP A 478 -20.29 11.16 19.52
N VAL A 479 -18.99 11.34 19.77
CA VAL A 479 -18.44 12.63 20.23
C VAL A 479 -18.38 13.62 19.07
N ASN A 480 -19.08 14.75 19.22
CA ASN A 480 -19.08 15.81 18.22
C ASN A 480 -17.70 16.44 18.09
N ALA A 481 -17.08 16.26 16.92
CA ALA A 481 -15.84 16.91 16.52
C ALA A 481 -14.71 16.81 17.58
N LEU A 482 -14.52 15.61 18.14
CA LEU A 482 -13.60 15.32 19.24
C LEU A 482 -12.30 16.13 19.18
N TYR A 483 -11.50 15.98 18.12
CA TYR A 483 -10.17 16.62 18.06
C TYR A 483 -10.19 18.15 18.16
N THR A 484 -11.16 18.84 17.57
CA THR A 484 -11.22 20.31 17.64
C THR A 484 -11.71 20.82 18.99
N ASN A 485 -12.39 19.96 19.76
CA ASN A 485 -13.01 20.30 21.05
C ASN A 485 -12.20 19.84 22.27
N VAL A 486 -11.20 18.98 22.10
CA VAL A 486 -10.29 18.57 23.18
C VAL A 486 -9.37 19.74 23.57
N SER A 487 -9.39 20.12 24.84
CA SER A 487 -8.43 21.09 25.39
C SER A 487 -7.02 20.49 25.44
N ASN A 488 -6.03 21.24 24.95
CA ASN A 488 -4.63 20.83 24.99
C ASN A 488 -4.14 20.63 26.43
N ASP A 489 -4.50 21.55 27.34
CA ASP A 489 -4.09 21.50 28.75
C ASP A 489 -4.70 20.31 29.46
N SER A 490 -5.99 20.06 29.27
CA SER A 490 -6.68 18.91 29.87
C SER A 490 -6.13 17.58 29.33
N ALA A 491 -5.79 17.51 28.04
CA ALA A 491 -5.18 16.31 27.46
C ALA A 491 -3.75 16.09 27.97
N MET A 492 -2.96 17.16 28.13
CA MET A 492 -1.63 17.08 28.75
C MET A 492 -1.73 16.61 30.20
N GLN A 493 -2.69 17.15 30.96
CA GLN A 493 -2.91 16.77 32.34
C GLN A 493 -3.30 15.28 32.47
N ALA A 494 -4.20 14.78 31.62
CA ALA A 494 -4.55 13.36 31.60
C ALA A 494 -3.35 12.45 31.29
N VAL A 495 -2.46 12.87 30.37
CA VAL A 495 -1.22 12.12 30.10
C VAL A 495 -0.25 12.18 31.28
N LEU A 496 -0.12 13.32 31.96
CA LEU A 496 0.73 13.46 33.14
C LEU A 496 0.26 12.53 34.27
N GLU A 497 -1.05 12.47 34.53
CA GLU A 497 -1.66 11.58 35.51
C GLU A 497 -1.32 10.11 35.19
N LEU A 498 -1.59 9.66 33.94
CA LEU A 498 -1.29 8.29 33.51
C LEU A 498 0.22 7.96 33.54
N LEU A 499 1.09 8.90 33.19
CA LEU A 499 2.55 8.71 33.29
C LEU A 499 2.98 8.60 34.74
N THR A 500 2.45 9.44 35.62
CA THR A 500 2.80 9.43 37.05
C THR A 500 2.43 8.09 37.67
N GLU A 501 1.25 7.56 37.35
CA GLU A 501 0.77 6.28 37.86
C GLU A 501 1.53 5.07 37.27
N HIS A 502 1.81 5.09 35.96
CA HIS A 502 2.26 3.89 35.25
C HIS A 502 3.69 3.94 34.69
N HIS A 503 4.48 4.98 34.95
CA HIS A 503 5.84 5.12 34.39
C HIS A 503 6.75 3.91 34.64
N LYS A 504 6.58 3.19 35.77
CA LYS A 504 7.38 1.99 36.09
C LYS A 504 7.15 0.85 35.09
N ASN A 505 6.01 0.83 34.41
CA ASN A 505 5.63 -0.18 33.44
C ASN A 505 5.84 0.27 31.98
N ILE A 506 6.46 1.44 31.77
CA ILE A 506 6.58 2.09 30.46
C ILE A 506 8.06 2.35 30.16
N ASN A 507 8.47 2.09 28.92
CA ASN A 507 9.81 2.45 28.48
C ASN A 507 9.84 3.93 28.04
N LEU A 508 10.42 4.78 28.89
CA LEU A 508 10.65 6.21 28.60
C LEU A 508 11.94 6.48 27.81
N HIS A 509 12.72 5.45 27.48
CA HIS A 509 13.97 5.56 26.72
C HIS A 509 14.99 6.56 27.31
N GLY A 510 15.07 6.64 28.64
CA GLY A 510 15.99 7.53 29.37
C GLY A 510 15.45 8.92 29.66
N PHE A 511 14.21 9.23 29.26
CA PHE A 511 13.57 10.51 29.53
C PHE A 511 12.89 10.50 30.90
N SER A 512 12.91 11.62 31.62
CA SER A 512 12.03 11.84 32.76
C SER A 512 10.60 12.19 32.31
N ILE A 513 9.63 12.05 33.20
CA ILE A 513 8.24 12.50 32.94
C ILE A 513 8.22 13.99 32.57
N SER A 514 8.97 14.83 33.29
CA SER A 514 9.06 16.27 33.01
C SER A 514 9.59 16.56 31.61
N GLN A 515 10.60 15.81 31.15
CA GLN A 515 11.17 15.95 29.80
C GLN A 515 10.18 15.51 28.72
N VAL A 516 9.43 14.42 28.95
CA VAL A 516 8.37 13.96 28.04
C VAL A 516 7.28 15.02 27.92
N MET A 517 6.83 15.58 29.05
CA MET A 517 5.79 16.62 29.08
C MET A 517 6.24 17.93 28.46
N GLU A 518 7.48 18.36 28.67
CA GLU A 518 8.04 19.55 28.03
C GLU A 518 8.07 19.39 26.50
N LEU A 519 8.54 18.25 26.00
CA LEU A 519 8.61 18.00 24.55
C LEU A 519 7.21 17.83 23.92
N LEU A 520 6.27 17.25 24.67
CA LEU A 520 4.87 17.13 24.27
C LEU A 520 4.23 18.50 24.09
N ASN A 521 4.40 19.40 25.07
CA ASN A 521 3.91 20.78 25.00
C ASN A 521 4.42 21.51 23.75
N GLU A 522 5.73 21.42 23.49
CA GLU A 522 6.33 22.08 22.32
C GLU A 522 5.87 21.47 20.99
N CYS A 523 5.57 20.16 20.95
CA CYS A 523 4.97 19.55 19.77
C CYS A 523 3.54 20.03 19.54
N LEU A 524 2.76 20.20 20.62
CA LEU A 524 1.38 20.71 20.55
C LEU A 524 1.33 22.17 20.11
N ASN A 525 2.31 22.98 20.53
CA ASN A 525 2.44 24.39 20.11
C ASN A 525 2.80 24.55 18.63
N CYS A 526 3.21 23.48 17.93
CA CYS A 526 3.45 23.50 16.48
C CYS A 526 2.12 23.40 15.70
N THR A 527 1.27 24.42 15.82
CA THR A 527 -0.07 24.48 15.21
C THR A 527 -0.15 25.30 13.93
N ILE A 528 0.95 25.91 13.49
CA ILE A 528 0.97 26.77 12.31
C ILE A 528 0.91 25.93 11.03
N PHE A 529 0.04 26.34 10.12
CA PHE A 529 -0.12 25.77 8.79
C PHE A 529 -0.34 26.87 7.75
N ARG A 530 -0.26 26.50 6.48
CA ARG A 530 -0.50 27.39 5.35
C ARG A 530 -1.74 26.96 4.56
N TRP A 531 -2.48 27.93 4.05
CA TRP A 531 -3.52 27.70 3.06
C TRP A 531 -3.59 28.88 2.09
N SER A 532 -3.52 28.60 0.79
CA SER A 532 -3.62 29.60 -0.27
C SER A 532 -2.63 30.78 -0.14
N GLY A 533 -1.41 30.49 0.34
CA GLY A 533 -0.36 31.51 0.54
C GLY A 533 -0.33 32.11 1.94
N GLU A 534 -1.46 32.10 2.66
CA GLU A 534 -1.61 32.70 3.99
C GLU A 534 -1.27 31.72 5.12
N TYR A 535 -0.75 32.25 6.23
CA TYR A 535 -0.40 31.48 7.42
C TYR A 535 -1.50 31.58 8.47
N PHE A 536 -1.85 30.43 9.04
CA PHE A 536 -2.84 30.30 10.10
C PHE A 536 -2.27 29.47 11.24
N ALA A 537 -2.73 29.71 12.46
CA ALA A 537 -2.46 28.87 13.62
C ALA A 537 -3.78 28.31 14.15
N GLN A 538 -3.83 27.01 14.44
CA GLN A 538 -4.93 26.45 15.21
C GLN A 538 -4.74 26.82 16.69
N THR A 539 -5.72 27.50 17.27
CA THR A 539 -5.69 28.02 18.64
C THR A 539 -6.28 27.03 19.65
N ARG A 540 -7.31 26.29 19.24
CA ARG A 540 -8.02 25.31 20.07
C ARG A 540 -8.05 23.94 19.41
N GLY A 541 -7.96 22.91 20.23
CA GLY A 541 -8.06 21.53 19.77
C GLY A 541 -6.74 20.92 19.33
N LEU A 542 -6.78 19.61 19.18
CA LEU A 542 -5.72 18.80 18.62
C LEU A 542 -5.78 18.86 17.09
N ALA A 543 -4.66 19.24 16.46
CA ALA A 543 -4.58 19.28 15.00
C ALA A 543 -4.73 17.88 14.39
N MET A 544 -5.81 17.67 13.65
CA MET A 544 -6.09 16.42 12.93
C MET A 544 -5.02 16.21 11.84
N GLY A 545 -4.05 15.34 12.12
CA GLY A 545 -2.89 15.09 11.25
C GLY A 545 -1.56 15.11 12.00
N GLN A 546 -1.53 15.62 13.22
CA GLN A 546 -0.42 15.38 14.15
C GLN A 546 -0.45 13.93 14.67
N ARG A 547 0.73 13.33 14.88
CA ARG A 547 0.84 11.93 15.34
C ARG A 547 0.36 11.71 16.77
N LEU A 548 0.42 12.75 17.60
CA LEU A 548 0.07 12.69 19.03
C LEU A 548 -1.43 12.85 19.26
N ALA A 549 -2.17 13.44 18.32
CA ALA A 549 -3.59 13.73 18.49
C ALA A 549 -4.42 12.50 18.92
N PRO A 550 -4.27 11.29 18.32
CA PRO A 550 -5.05 10.13 18.74
C PRO A 550 -4.79 9.69 20.18
N VAL A 551 -3.53 9.60 20.60
CA VAL A 551 -3.20 9.16 21.97
C VAL A 551 -3.66 10.17 23.01
N LEU A 552 -3.55 11.46 22.71
CA LEU A 552 -4.01 12.55 23.57
C LEU A 552 -5.53 12.58 23.69
N ALA A 553 -6.25 12.41 22.57
CA ALA A 553 -7.70 12.34 22.59
C ALA A 553 -8.21 11.13 23.40
N ILE A 554 -7.54 9.97 23.30
CA ILE A 554 -7.92 8.79 24.09
C ILE A 554 -7.66 9.00 25.58
N ALA A 555 -6.50 9.58 25.94
CA ALA A 555 -6.15 9.87 27.33
C ALA A 555 -7.09 10.92 27.94
N PHE A 556 -7.40 12.00 27.22
CA PHE A 556 -8.38 12.99 27.64
C PHE A 556 -9.77 12.36 27.88
N MET A 557 -10.23 11.54 26.93
CA MET A 557 -11.53 10.87 27.10
C MET A 557 -11.54 9.89 28.28
N ALA A 558 -10.41 9.27 28.63
CA ALA A 558 -10.33 8.40 29.82
C ALA A 558 -10.73 9.16 31.10
N LYS A 559 -10.40 10.45 31.20
CA LYS A 559 -10.79 11.31 32.32
C LYS A 559 -12.29 11.65 32.31
N ILE A 560 -12.86 11.88 31.13
CA ILE A 560 -14.30 12.10 30.95
C ILE A 560 -15.09 10.82 31.30
N GLU A 561 -14.50 9.66 31.08
CA GLU A 561 -15.13 8.34 31.27
C GLU A 561 -15.19 7.88 32.73
N THR A 562 -14.39 8.45 33.62
CA THR A 562 -14.28 8.00 35.02
C THR A 562 -15.64 7.88 35.73
N PRO A 563 -16.54 8.89 35.71
CA PRO A 563 -17.83 8.80 36.41
C PRO A 563 -18.77 7.74 35.82
N ILE A 564 -18.63 7.46 34.52
CA ILE A 564 -19.43 6.43 33.82
C ILE A 564 -18.96 5.05 34.24
N LEU A 565 -17.64 4.84 34.32
CA LEU A 565 -17.07 3.58 34.77
C LEU A 565 -17.39 3.30 36.24
N GLU A 566 -17.43 4.34 37.08
CA GLU A 566 -17.86 4.26 38.48
C GLU A 566 -19.34 3.87 38.64
N SER A 567 -20.18 4.29 37.68
CA SER A 567 -21.60 3.93 37.64
C SER A 567 -21.86 2.46 37.24
N ARG A 568 -20.82 1.73 36.80
CA ARG A 568 -20.83 0.29 36.48
C ARG A 568 -21.94 -0.14 35.49
N PRO A 569 -22.02 0.45 34.28
CA PRO A 569 -22.89 -0.07 33.24
C PRO A 569 -22.52 -1.53 32.89
N LEU A 570 -23.49 -2.29 32.36
CA LEU A 570 -23.29 -3.70 31.97
C LEU A 570 -22.13 -3.86 30.98
N LEU A 571 -21.98 -2.91 30.07
CA LEU A 571 -20.81 -2.79 29.20
C LEU A 571 -20.60 -1.34 28.80
N TYR A 572 -19.37 -0.86 28.89
CA TYR A 572 -18.95 0.40 28.30
C TYR A 572 -17.60 0.23 27.61
N CYS A 573 -17.53 0.64 26.35
CA CYS A 573 -16.28 0.60 25.59
C CYS A 573 -16.27 1.65 24.48
N ARG A 574 -15.09 2.12 24.10
CA ARG A 574 -14.92 3.22 23.16
C ARG A 574 -13.81 2.98 22.16
N TYR A 575 -14.10 3.27 20.90
CA TYR A 575 -13.13 3.36 19.82
C TYR A 575 -12.95 4.82 19.41
N ILE A 576 -11.96 5.49 20.02
CA ILE A 576 -11.66 6.91 19.81
C ILE A 576 -12.87 7.81 20.15
N ASP A 577 -13.71 8.16 19.18
CA ASP A 577 -14.89 9.03 19.29
C ASP A 577 -16.22 8.25 19.37
N ASP A 578 -16.22 6.98 18.95
CA ASP A 578 -17.40 6.10 18.97
C ASP A 578 -17.47 5.32 20.30
N CYS A 579 -18.48 5.59 21.13
CA CYS A 579 -18.76 4.85 22.37
C CYS A 579 -19.90 3.85 22.18
N PHE A 580 -19.76 2.67 22.77
CA PHE A 580 -20.81 1.66 22.85
C PHE A 580 -21.13 1.37 24.30
N ILE A 581 -22.40 1.47 24.65
CA ILE A 581 -22.87 1.33 26.03
C ILE A 581 -24.07 0.39 26.11
N VAL A 582 -24.09 -0.42 27.15
CA VAL A 582 -25.21 -1.31 27.51
C VAL A 582 -25.53 -1.08 28.99
N CYS A 583 -26.79 -0.81 29.26
CA CYS A 583 -27.34 -0.57 30.60
C CYS A 583 -28.50 -1.52 30.88
N SER A 584 -28.86 -1.65 32.16
CA SER A 584 -29.97 -2.52 32.56
C SER A 584 -31.32 -1.89 32.25
N THR A 585 -31.39 -0.55 32.25
CA THR A 585 -32.63 0.21 32.00
C THR A 585 -32.37 1.44 31.13
N GLN A 586 -33.42 1.95 30.48
CA GLN A 586 -33.35 3.21 29.71
C GLN A 586 -33.07 4.41 30.63
N THR A 587 -33.59 4.43 31.86
CA THR A 587 -33.36 5.52 32.82
C THR A 587 -31.89 5.63 33.20
N GLU A 588 -31.22 4.50 33.42
CA GLU A 588 -29.76 4.47 33.64
C GLU A 588 -29.01 5.00 32.41
N MET A 589 -29.40 4.56 31.21
CA MET A 589 -28.81 5.04 29.95
C MET A 589 -28.94 6.56 29.77
N ASP A 590 -30.12 7.11 30.05
CA ASP A 590 -30.40 8.54 29.94
C ASP A 590 -29.56 9.34 30.95
N ARG A 591 -29.50 8.90 32.21
CA ARG A 591 -28.64 9.50 33.24
C ARG A 591 -27.16 9.50 32.84
N LEU A 592 -26.65 8.39 32.31
CA LEU A 592 -25.25 8.31 31.87
C LEU A 592 -24.97 9.24 30.69
N PHE A 593 -25.91 9.34 29.74
CA PHE A 593 -25.79 10.26 28.60
C PHE A 593 -25.73 11.73 29.04
N GLU A 594 -26.57 12.12 30.00
CA GLU A 594 -26.56 13.46 30.60
C GLU A 594 -25.24 13.71 31.34
N LEU A 595 -24.84 12.79 32.21
CA LEU A 595 -23.60 12.88 32.99
C LEU A 595 -22.37 13.09 32.10
N MET A 596 -22.27 12.38 30.96
CA MET A 596 -21.14 12.56 30.04
C MET A 596 -21.12 13.94 29.38
N ASN A 597 -22.29 14.48 29.05
CA ASN A 597 -22.41 15.80 28.41
C ASN A 597 -22.16 16.96 29.39
N GLU A 598 -22.22 16.70 30.69
CA GLU A 598 -21.91 17.67 31.75
C GLU A 598 -20.41 17.74 32.09
N GLN A 599 -19.63 16.70 31.78
CA GLN A 599 -18.21 16.63 32.16
C GLN A 599 -17.34 17.72 31.50
N SER A 600 -17.78 18.31 30.40
CA SER A 600 -17.02 19.32 29.66
C SER A 600 -17.94 20.31 28.96
N GLU A 601 -17.50 21.57 28.96
CA GLU A 601 -18.17 22.64 28.23
C GLU A 601 -18.18 22.38 26.71
N HIS A 602 -17.06 21.88 26.16
CA HIS A 602 -16.85 21.79 24.71
C HIS A 602 -17.09 20.39 24.12
N ILE A 603 -17.06 19.34 24.95
CA ILE A 603 -17.31 17.97 24.48
C ILE A 603 -18.79 17.67 24.65
N LYS A 604 -19.47 17.52 23.52
CA LYS A 604 -20.87 17.13 23.46
C LYS A 604 -21.01 15.85 22.66
N LEU A 605 -21.92 14.99 23.09
CA LEU A 605 -22.18 13.70 22.48
C LEU A 605 -23.57 13.68 21.87
N THR A 606 -23.69 12.92 20.79
CA THR A 606 -24.97 12.54 20.20
C THR A 606 -25.20 11.06 20.45
N ARG A 607 -26.46 10.62 20.46
CA ARG A 607 -26.81 9.21 20.68
C ARG A 607 -27.57 8.63 19.50
N GLU A 608 -27.22 7.40 19.14
CA GLU A 608 -27.91 6.58 18.15
C GLU A 608 -28.56 5.38 18.85
N LYS A 609 -29.89 5.27 18.67
CA LYS A 609 -30.67 4.13 19.16
C LYS A 609 -30.76 3.03 18.10
N PRO A 610 -30.96 1.75 18.50
CA PRO A 610 -31.12 0.65 17.56
C PRO A 610 -32.29 0.91 16.59
N LYS A 611 -32.08 0.65 15.30
CA LYS A 611 -33.13 0.70 14.27
C LYS A 611 -33.45 -0.73 13.84
N GLN A 612 -34.72 -1.13 13.92
CA GLN A 612 -35.15 -2.50 13.61
C GLN A 612 -34.34 -3.56 14.38
N ASP A 613 -34.15 -3.37 15.69
CA ASP A 613 -33.32 -4.20 16.58
C ASP A 613 -31.82 -4.26 16.26
N TRP A 614 -31.32 -3.40 15.36
CA TRP A 614 -29.90 -3.36 15.00
C TRP A 614 -29.26 -2.01 15.31
N LEU A 615 -28.14 -2.07 16.03
CA LEU A 615 -27.26 -0.92 16.27
C LEU A 615 -25.92 -1.12 15.55
N PRO A 616 -25.59 -0.29 14.55
CA PRO A 616 -24.27 -0.34 13.93
C PRO A 616 -23.21 0.23 14.88
N PHE A 617 -22.16 -0.55 15.16
CA PHE A 617 -20.98 -0.07 15.87
C PHE A 617 -19.72 -0.65 15.24
N LEU A 618 -18.76 0.21 14.87
CA LEU A 618 -17.62 -0.15 14.05
C LEU A 618 -18.09 -0.94 12.80
N ASN A 619 -17.55 -2.15 12.62
CA ASN A 619 -17.75 -3.02 11.47
C ASN A 619 -18.74 -4.16 11.80
N VAL A 620 -19.60 -3.96 12.81
CA VAL A 620 -20.53 -4.95 13.37
C VAL A 620 -21.93 -4.36 13.48
N GLN A 621 -22.95 -5.19 13.24
CA GLN A 621 -24.33 -4.91 13.62
C GLN A 621 -24.65 -5.74 14.87
N ASN A 622 -25.16 -5.07 15.89
CA ASN A 622 -25.45 -5.63 17.21
C ASN A 622 -26.95 -5.65 17.45
N SER A 623 -27.47 -6.73 18.03
CA SER A 623 -28.87 -6.88 18.38
C SER A 623 -29.05 -7.12 19.87
N SER A 624 -30.15 -6.61 20.43
CA SER A 624 -30.58 -6.75 21.85
C SER A 624 -30.68 -8.20 22.32
N LYS A 625 -30.78 -9.15 21.40
CA LYS A 625 -30.83 -10.59 21.68
C LYS A 625 -29.45 -11.26 21.71
N GLY A 626 -28.36 -10.48 21.80
CA GLY A 626 -26.97 -11.00 21.78
C GLY A 626 -26.54 -11.56 20.41
N VAL A 627 -27.28 -11.27 19.34
CA VAL A 627 -26.93 -11.70 17.98
C VAL A 627 -26.06 -10.64 17.32
N PHE A 628 -24.86 -11.03 16.92
CA PHE A 628 -23.92 -10.13 16.25
C PHE A 628 -23.61 -10.62 14.84
N ARG A 629 -23.68 -9.73 13.86
CA ARG A 629 -23.25 -10.03 12.48
C ARG A 629 -22.23 -9.01 12.03
N LYS A 630 -21.19 -9.47 11.34
CA LYS A 630 -20.22 -8.58 10.71
C LYS A 630 -20.98 -7.71 9.71
N ARG A 631 -20.93 -6.39 9.90
CA ARG A 631 -21.46 -5.43 8.95
C ARG A 631 -20.73 -5.70 7.63
N ARG A 632 -21.49 -5.87 6.53
CA ARG A 632 -20.91 -5.69 5.20
C ARG A 632 -20.61 -4.20 5.11
N GLU A 633 -19.47 -3.78 5.65
CA GLU A 633 -18.96 -2.45 5.34
C GLU A 633 -18.86 -2.33 3.83
N ARG A 634 -19.00 -1.09 3.35
CA ARG A 634 -18.59 -0.63 2.02
C ARG A 634 -17.05 -0.73 1.88
N GLY A 635 -16.48 -1.86 2.29
CA GLY A 635 -15.07 -2.12 2.48
C GLY A 635 -14.51 -2.99 1.37
N ILE A 636 -14.14 -2.33 0.27
CA ILE A 636 -12.92 -2.42 -0.56
C ILE A 636 -12.10 -3.73 -0.61
N THR A 637 -12.06 -4.58 0.42
CA THR A 637 -11.18 -5.79 0.46
C THR A 637 -11.66 -6.94 -0.42
N ARG A 638 -12.98 -7.13 -0.61
CA ARG A 638 -13.50 -8.09 -1.60
C ARG A 638 -13.46 -7.49 -3.01
N PHE A 639 -13.92 -6.24 -3.16
CA PHE A 639 -14.01 -5.58 -4.46
C PHE A 639 -12.66 -5.29 -5.09
N GLY A 640 -11.63 -4.93 -4.32
CA GLY A 640 -10.28 -4.69 -4.86
C GLY A 640 -9.64 -5.90 -5.53
N ALA A 641 -10.00 -7.13 -5.12
CA ALA A 641 -9.57 -8.33 -5.83
C ALA A 641 -10.37 -8.48 -7.15
N TYR A 642 -11.69 -8.30 -7.12
CA TYR A 642 -12.54 -8.43 -8.30
C TYR A 642 -12.28 -7.35 -9.35
N SER A 643 -12.18 -6.08 -8.96
CA SER A 643 -11.91 -4.95 -9.86
C SER A 643 -10.49 -4.97 -10.42
N ASN A 644 -9.52 -5.58 -9.73
CA ASN A 644 -8.19 -5.85 -10.25
C ASN A 644 -8.10 -7.18 -11.05
N GLY A 645 -9.23 -7.85 -11.33
CA GLY A 645 -9.28 -9.02 -12.24
C GLY A 645 -9.06 -10.39 -11.59
N TYR A 646 -9.16 -10.53 -10.27
CA TYR A 646 -9.03 -11.83 -9.58
C TYR A 646 -10.40 -12.54 -9.43
N PRO A 647 -10.53 -13.84 -9.79
CA PRO A 647 -11.79 -14.58 -9.67
C PRO A 647 -12.12 -14.97 -8.21
N PRO A 648 -13.41 -15.21 -7.87
CA PRO A 648 -13.83 -15.61 -6.53
C PRO A 648 -13.19 -16.95 -6.17
N ARG A 649 -12.44 -17.03 -5.06
CA ARG A 649 -12.12 -18.32 -4.44
C ARG A 649 -13.11 -18.61 -3.32
N GLU A 650 -13.77 -19.77 -3.41
CA GLU A 650 -14.60 -20.32 -2.35
C GLU A 650 -13.82 -20.45 -1.03
N ARG A 651 -14.58 -20.29 0.05
CA ARG A 651 -14.14 -20.34 1.45
C ARG A 651 -13.37 -21.64 1.73
N ARG A 652 -12.04 -21.55 1.74
CA ARG A 652 -11.17 -22.41 2.54
C ARG A 652 -10.35 -21.52 3.47
N GLY A 653 -10.73 -21.52 4.75
CA GLY A 653 -9.96 -21.02 5.89
C GLY A 653 -9.34 -19.65 5.70
N TRP A 654 -10.13 -18.58 5.90
CA TRP A 654 -9.63 -17.21 6.04
C TRP A 654 -8.99 -17.03 7.44
N GLN A 655 -7.95 -17.81 7.72
CA GLN A 655 -7.10 -17.68 8.93
C GLN A 655 -5.67 -17.22 8.61
N ARG A 656 -5.36 -16.89 7.34
CA ARG A 656 -4.01 -16.45 6.92
C ARG A 656 -3.84 -14.95 6.65
N CYS A 657 -4.87 -14.11 6.80
CA CYS A 657 -4.75 -12.65 6.59
C CYS A 657 -4.72 -11.81 7.88
N THR A 658 -4.90 -12.40 9.05
CA THR A 658 -4.67 -11.75 10.36
C THR A 658 -3.27 -12.01 10.93
N GLN A 659 -2.43 -12.74 10.20
CA GLN A 659 -1.01 -12.96 10.52
C GLN A 659 -0.05 -11.94 9.86
N MET A 660 -0.53 -10.79 9.37
CA MET A 660 0.35 -9.67 8.97
C MET A 660 0.74 -8.74 10.13
N ARG A 661 0.48 -9.14 11.38
CA ARG A 661 1.01 -8.48 12.60
C ARG A 661 1.49 -9.42 13.70
N LYS A 662 1.52 -10.74 13.48
CA LYS A 662 2.39 -11.63 14.26
C LYS A 662 3.63 -11.88 13.42
N ARG A 663 4.75 -11.26 13.83
CA ARG A 663 6.10 -11.64 13.37
C ARG A 663 6.16 -13.16 13.28
N ASN A 664 6.37 -13.70 12.08
CA ASN A 664 6.97 -15.01 11.99
C ASN A 664 8.38 -14.83 12.56
N ALA A 665 8.62 -15.37 13.76
CA ALA A 665 9.92 -15.36 14.43
C ALA A 665 11.05 -16.01 13.60
N ASN A 666 10.72 -16.60 12.44
CA ASN A 666 11.67 -17.21 11.51
C ASN A 666 12.00 -16.38 10.26
N THR A 667 11.45 -15.15 10.12
CA THR A 667 11.80 -14.21 9.01
C THR A 667 12.67 -13.04 9.43
N ASP A 668 12.92 -12.84 10.73
CA ASP A 668 13.60 -11.64 11.26
C ASP A 668 15.09 -11.53 10.84
N ASN A 669 15.68 -12.59 10.27
CA ASN A 669 17.08 -12.59 9.83
C ASN A 669 17.30 -12.35 8.32
N LYS A 670 16.25 -12.22 7.49
CA LYS A 670 16.41 -12.03 6.03
C LYS A 670 16.34 -10.56 5.62
N VAL A 671 17.22 -10.16 4.69
CA VAL A 671 17.22 -8.83 4.06
C VAL A 671 16.06 -8.71 3.07
N GLN A 672 15.32 -7.60 3.10
CA GLN A 672 14.18 -7.39 2.20
C GLN A 672 14.62 -6.78 0.86
N PHE A 673 14.30 -7.43 -0.26
CA PHE A 673 14.39 -6.84 -1.60
C PHE A 673 13.02 -6.33 -2.04
N CYS A 674 12.86 -5.01 -2.13
CA CYS A 674 11.62 -4.37 -2.56
C CYS A 674 11.58 -4.31 -4.09
N MET A 675 10.62 -5.00 -4.71
CA MET A 675 10.46 -5.06 -6.16
C MET A 675 9.10 -4.47 -6.55
N PRO A 676 9.03 -3.50 -7.49
CA PRO A 676 7.75 -3.08 -8.06
C PRO A 676 7.01 -4.28 -8.65
N PHE A 677 5.74 -4.45 -8.26
CA PHE A 677 4.89 -5.48 -8.83
C PHE A 677 4.60 -5.16 -10.30
N ILE A 678 4.77 -6.17 -11.16
CA ILE A 678 4.54 -6.08 -12.61
C ILE A 678 3.51 -7.15 -13.00
N SER A 679 3.83 -8.42 -12.75
CA SER A 679 2.90 -9.55 -12.88
C SER A 679 3.36 -10.75 -12.03
N ASP A 680 2.44 -11.69 -11.79
CA ASP A 680 2.76 -12.96 -11.12
C ASP A 680 3.87 -13.75 -11.84
N GLU A 681 3.99 -13.60 -13.16
CA GLU A 681 5.04 -14.28 -13.93
C GLU A 681 6.41 -13.68 -13.68
N VAL A 682 6.50 -12.35 -13.68
CA VAL A 682 7.74 -11.64 -13.33
C VAL A 682 8.12 -11.95 -11.89
N SER A 683 7.17 -11.86 -10.96
CA SER A 683 7.35 -12.22 -9.56
C SER A 683 7.85 -13.66 -9.35
N ARG A 684 7.33 -14.64 -10.10
CA ARG A 684 7.84 -16.02 -10.07
C ARG A 684 9.25 -16.12 -10.64
N ALA A 685 9.55 -15.40 -11.72
CA ALA A 685 10.86 -15.38 -12.33
C ALA A 685 11.92 -14.74 -11.41
N THR A 686 11.62 -13.60 -10.79
CA THR A 686 12.50 -12.95 -9.80
C THR A 686 12.83 -13.87 -8.62
N ARG A 687 11.85 -14.63 -8.10
CA ARG A 687 12.12 -15.64 -7.07
C ARG A 687 13.04 -16.77 -7.57
N LEU A 688 12.98 -17.13 -8.85
CA LEU A 688 13.91 -18.10 -9.44
C LEU A 688 15.33 -17.53 -9.57
N CYS A 689 15.47 -16.24 -9.91
CA CYS A 689 16.77 -15.55 -9.92
C CYS A 689 17.42 -15.60 -8.53
N LEU A 690 16.67 -15.31 -7.46
CA LEU A 690 17.17 -15.41 -6.07
C LEU A 690 17.66 -16.82 -5.72
N ARG A 691 16.96 -17.86 -6.18
CA ARG A 691 17.35 -19.26 -5.96
C ARG A 691 18.64 -19.63 -6.68
N ARG A 692 18.77 -19.24 -7.95
CA ARG A 692 19.97 -19.51 -8.76
C ARG A 692 21.20 -18.84 -8.18
N ALA A 693 21.03 -17.64 -7.64
CA ALA A 693 22.07 -16.89 -6.97
C ALA A 693 22.37 -17.36 -5.54
N ASN A 694 21.70 -18.42 -5.04
CA ASN A 694 21.83 -18.89 -3.67
C ASN A 694 21.58 -17.80 -2.59
N LEU A 695 20.60 -16.93 -2.86
CA LEU A 695 20.17 -15.83 -1.97
C LEU A 695 18.83 -16.10 -1.28
N GLU A 696 18.16 -17.24 -1.51
CA GLU A 696 16.82 -17.49 -0.97
C GLU A 696 16.76 -17.61 0.57
N SER A 697 17.87 -17.98 1.20
CA SER A 697 18.03 -18.00 2.66
C SER A 697 18.36 -16.62 3.24
N LEU A 698 18.91 -15.70 2.45
CA LEU A 698 19.37 -14.38 2.88
C LEU A 698 18.37 -13.26 2.53
N VAL A 699 17.58 -13.43 1.47
CA VAL A 699 16.74 -12.37 0.89
C VAL A 699 15.27 -12.78 0.86
N THR A 700 14.41 -11.86 1.26
CA THR A 700 12.95 -11.96 1.09
C THR A 700 12.47 -10.95 0.06
N LEU A 701 11.77 -11.41 -0.98
CA LEU A 701 11.14 -10.55 -1.98
C LEU A 701 9.88 -9.89 -1.40
N VAL A 702 9.86 -8.56 -1.38
CA VAL A 702 8.71 -7.73 -0.97
C VAL A 702 8.19 -7.02 -2.22
N GLU A 703 6.95 -7.30 -2.61
CA GLU A 703 6.35 -6.72 -3.80
C GLU A 703 5.65 -5.39 -3.47
N LEU A 704 6.06 -4.32 -4.15
CA LEU A 704 5.47 -3.00 -4.01
C LEU A 704 4.33 -2.84 -5.02
N PRO A 705 3.07 -2.67 -4.59
CA PRO A 705 1.95 -2.51 -5.53
C PRO A 705 2.13 -1.23 -6.37
N PRO A 706 1.60 -1.19 -7.61
CA PRO A 706 1.60 0.02 -8.41
C PRO A 706 0.83 1.13 -7.71
N SER A 707 1.17 2.39 -8.03
CA SER A 707 0.46 3.55 -7.50
C SER A 707 -1.02 3.48 -7.85
N ASN A 708 -1.88 3.49 -6.83
CA ASN A 708 -3.32 3.52 -7.01
C ASN A 708 -3.83 4.88 -7.53
N LEU A 709 -5.08 4.92 -7.99
CA LEU A 709 -5.71 6.14 -8.52
C LEU A 709 -5.66 7.30 -7.51
N LYS A 710 -5.85 7.04 -6.20
CA LYS A 710 -5.65 8.03 -5.13
C LYS A 710 -4.28 8.68 -5.22
N ARG A 711 -3.19 7.90 -5.26
CA ARG A 711 -1.82 8.43 -5.33
C ARG A 711 -1.52 9.12 -6.67
N GLN A 712 -2.14 8.67 -7.75
CA GLN A 712 -1.93 9.24 -9.08
C GLN A 712 -2.64 10.59 -9.26
N LEU A 713 -3.88 10.72 -8.80
CA LEU A 713 -4.78 11.83 -9.14
C LEU A 713 -4.94 12.85 -7.99
N ILE A 714 -4.89 12.44 -6.73
CA ILE A 714 -5.17 13.35 -5.59
C ILE A 714 -3.90 14.09 -5.17
N ARG A 715 -4.07 15.38 -4.83
CA ARG A 715 -3.02 16.29 -4.38
C ARG A 715 -3.55 17.15 -3.23
N ASN A 716 -3.01 16.95 -2.02
CA ASN A 716 -3.45 17.69 -0.83
C ASN A 716 -2.87 19.13 -0.76
N ARG A 717 -1.77 19.40 -1.47
CA ARG A 717 -1.15 20.74 -1.61
C ARG A 717 -1.52 21.33 -2.97
N ILE A 718 -2.79 21.67 -3.16
CA ILE A 718 -3.27 22.26 -4.43
C ILE A 718 -3.13 23.78 -4.45
N TYR A 719 -3.35 24.46 -3.31
CA TYR A 719 -3.29 25.93 -3.20
C TYR A 719 -1.92 26.49 -2.82
N ASP A 720 -1.03 25.64 -2.31
CA ASP A 720 0.22 26.07 -1.66
C ASP A 720 1.49 25.60 -2.39
N ARG A 721 1.45 25.53 -3.72
CA ARG A 721 2.62 25.18 -4.54
C ARG A 721 3.54 26.35 -4.87
N LEU A 722 3.22 27.55 -4.40
CA LEU A 722 3.96 28.77 -4.72
C LEU A 722 5.39 28.72 -4.19
N CYS A 723 6.31 29.21 -5.01
CA CYS A 723 7.67 29.50 -4.60
C CYS A 723 7.66 30.74 -3.69
N THR A 724 8.18 30.61 -2.47
CA THR A 724 8.30 31.74 -1.53
C THR A 724 9.74 32.24 -1.41
N THR A 725 10.63 31.82 -2.32
CA THR A 725 12.04 32.22 -2.31
C THR A 725 12.20 33.45 -3.21
N SER A 726 12.62 34.59 -2.64
CA SER A 726 13.02 35.75 -3.42
C SER A 726 14.18 35.39 -4.35
N ASP A 727 14.14 35.85 -5.60
CA ASP A 727 15.17 35.58 -6.62
C ASP A 727 15.47 34.09 -6.82
N CYS A 728 14.43 33.25 -6.76
CA CYS A 728 14.59 31.82 -6.91
C CYS A 728 15.17 31.47 -8.29
N VAL A 729 16.38 30.90 -8.33
CA VAL A 729 17.00 30.46 -9.59
C VAL A 729 16.48 29.11 -10.12
N VAL A 730 15.61 28.43 -9.36
CA VAL A 730 15.09 27.09 -9.72
C VAL A 730 13.77 27.19 -10.48
N CYS A 731 12.81 27.94 -9.94
CA CYS A 731 11.46 28.01 -10.51
C CYS A 731 11.40 28.62 -11.93
N PRO A 732 12.20 29.63 -12.31
CA PRO A 732 12.18 30.21 -13.66
C PRO A 732 12.44 29.20 -14.78
N PHE A 733 13.21 28.14 -14.49
CA PHE A 733 13.58 27.12 -15.46
C PHE A 733 12.96 25.74 -15.17
N GLY A 734 12.23 25.63 -14.05
CA GLY A 734 11.52 24.42 -13.62
C GLY A 734 10.01 24.62 -13.64
N ARG A 735 9.30 23.79 -12.88
CA ARG A 735 7.90 24.05 -12.55
C ARG A 735 7.82 24.90 -11.29
N GLU A 736 6.74 25.66 -11.17
CA GLU A 736 6.43 26.36 -9.93
C GLU A 736 6.41 25.39 -8.73
N GLY A 737 7.18 25.73 -7.70
CA GLY A 737 7.36 24.90 -6.50
C GLY A 737 8.42 23.80 -6.61
N ASP A 738 9.08 23.59 -7.75
CA ASP A 738 10.19 22.64 -7.87
C ASP A 738 11.34 22.99 -6.90
N CYS A 739 11.52 24.27 -6.58
CA CYS A 739 12.50 24.73 -5.60
C CYS A 739 12.33 24.11 -4.20
N MET A 740 11.10 23.80 -3.80
CA MET A 740 10.78 23.21 -2.50
C MET A 740 10.75 21.68 -2.54
N ARG A 741 11.02 21.06 -3.69
CA ARG A 741 11.09 19.60 -3.78
C ARG A 741 12.36 19.08 -3.16
N SER A 742 12.18 18.04 -2.35
CA SER A 742 13.25 17.29 -1.69
C SER A 742 13.43 15.94 -2.37
N CYS A 743 14.57 15.29 -2.13
CA CYS A 743 14.89 13.95 -2.66
C CYS A 743 14.91 13.94 -4.20
N VAL A 744 15.65 14.87 -4.79
CA VAL A 744 15.74 15.07 -6.24
C VAL A 744 17.18 14.94 -6.73
N ILE A 745 17.32 14.50 -7.97
CA ILE A 745 18.53 14.62 -8.79
C ILE A 745 18.29 15.83 -9.70
N TYR A 746 19.23 16.76 -9.75
CA TYR A 746 19.13 18.02 -10.47
C TYR A 746 20.38 18.26 -11.32
N VAL A 747 20.24 19.11 -12.32
CA VAL A 747 21.34 19.64 -13.11
C VAL A 747 21.38 21.16 -12.99
N ILE A 748 22.59 21.69 -12.85
CA ILE A 748 22.91 23.11 -12.94
C ILE A 748 23.70 23.30 -14.24
N LYS A 749 23.22 24.16 -15.13
CA LYS A 749 23.87 24.47 -16.40
C LYS A 749 24.36 25.92 -16.39
N CYS A 750 25.61 26.15 -16.78
CA CYS A 750 26.13 27.49 -17.03
C CYS A 750 25.49 28.04 -18.32
N ARG A 751 24.89 29.24 -18.25
CA ARG A 751 24.24 29.85 -19.42
C ARG A 751 25.22 30.42 -20.44
N GLU A 752 26.47 30.65 -20.04
CA GLU A 752 27.50 31.23 -20.91
C GLU A 752 28.24 30.18 -21.73
N CYS A 753 28.80 29.15 -21.07
CA CYS A 753 29.61 28.13 -21.75
C CYS A 753 28.86 26.80 -21.98
N GLY A 754 27.68 26.64 -21.39
CA GLY A 754 26.85 25.43 -21.52
C GLY A 754 27.30 24.24 -20.68
N ASP A 755 28.41 24.35 -19.94
CA ASP A 755 28.88 23.28 -19.06
C ASP A 755 27.85 22.94 -17.98
N GLU A 756 27.82 21.67 -17.57
CA GLU A 756 26.82 21.14 -16.64
C GLU A 756 27.47 20.62 -15.35
N TYR A 757 26.72 20.71 -14.25
CA TYR A 757 26.92 20.02 -12.99
C TYR A 757 25.69 19.19 -12.66
N VAL A 758 25.85 17.90 -12.36
CA VAL A 758 24.79 17.02 -11.87
C VAL A 758 25.00 16.74 -10.39
N GLY A 759 23.93 16.82 -9.60
CA GLY A 759 23.96 16.45 -8.19
C GLY A 759 22.62 15.96 -7.65
N GLU A 760 22.63 15.41 -6.43
CA GLU A 760 21.42 15.07 -5.68
C GLU A 760 21.25 15.87 -4.39
N THR A 761 20.01 15.90 -3.88
CA THR A 761 19.71 16.43 -2.56
C THR A 761 18.55 15.69 -1.90
N ALA A 762 18.71 15.35 -0.61
CA ALA A 762 17.62 14.92 0.27
C ALA A 762 16.77 16.10 0.80
N ARG A 763 17.30 17.33 0.74
CA ARG A 763 16.70 18.58 1.24
C ARG A 763 15.99 19.33 0.09
N PRO A 764 15.17 20.36 0.39
CA PRO A 764 14.61 21.23 -0.64
C PRO A 764 15.69 21.73 -1.61
N LEU A 765 15.40 21.68 -2.90
CA LEU A 765 16.37 22.00 -3.96
C LEU A 765 16.93 23.41 -3.84
N CYS A 766 16.11 24.40 -3.48
CA CYS A 766 16.54 25.79 -3.29
C CYS A 766 17.68 25.92 -2.27
N VAL A 767 17.65 25.14 -1.18
CA VAL A 767 18.70 25.17 -0.14
C VAL A 767 20.01 24.68 -0.72
N ARG A 768 19.97 23.56 -1.44
CA ARG A 768 21.18 22.99 -2.04
C ARG A 768 21.76 23.89 -3.13
N VAL A 769 20.89 24.52 -3.92
CA VAL A 769 21.32 25.45 -4.97
C VAL A 769 21.92 26.71 -4.36
N LYS A 770 21.35 27.24 -3.26
CA LYS A 770 21.92 28.39 -2.56
C LYS A 770 23.35 28.12 -2.08
N GLU A 771 23.63 26.94 -1.53
CA GLU A 771 25.00 26.54 -1.14
C GLU A 771 25.97 26.54 -2.33
N HIS A 772 25.50 26.11 -3.51
CA HIS A 772 26.30 26.14 -4.73
C HIS A 772 26.54 27.57 -5.21
N LEU A 773 25.53 28.43 -5.14
CA LEU A 773 25.63 29.85 -5.48
C LEU A 773 26.58 30.59 -4.52
N GLU A 774 26.52 30.32 -3.21
CA GLU A 774 27.48 30.86 -2.23
C GLU A 774 28.92 30.44 -2.60
N GLY A 775 29.12 29.17 -2.96
CA GLY A 775 30.40 28.68 -3.48
C GLY A 775 30.88 29.38 -4.76
N LYS A 776 29.96 29.69 -5.68
CA LYS A 776 30.20 30.47 -6.91
C LYS A 776 30.62 31.91 -6.57
N SER A 777 29.84 32.59 -5.74
CA SER A 777 30.06 33.99 -5.37
C SER A 777 31.40 34.19 -4.65
N SER A 778 31.78 33.26 -3.77
CA SER A 778 33.08 33.28 -3.10
C SER A 778 34.24 32.71 -3.94
N SER A 779 34.01 32.32 -5.21
CA SER A 779 35.01 31.67 -6.09
C SER A 779 35.74 30.50 -5.40
N ARG A 780 35.03 29.75 -4.54
CA ARG A 780 35.64 28.74 -3.69
C ARG A 780 36.05 27.53 -4.52
N LEU A 781 37.36 27.31 -4.69
CA LEU A 781 37.94 26.20 -5.47
C LEU A 781 37.55 24.81 -4.97
N SER A 782 37.05 24.68 -3.74
CA SER A 782 36.52 23.43 -3.18
C SER A 782 35.06 23.14 -3.56
N THR A 783 34.36 24.08 -4.22
CA THR A 783 32.99 23.87 -4.76
C THR A 783 33.00 23.72 -6.28
N PRO A 784 32.07 22.96 -6.89
CA PRO A 784 32.00 22.80 -8.34
C PRO A 784 31.85 24.13 -9.08
N LEU A 785 30.88 24.95 -8.69
CA LEU A 785 30.61 26.23 -9.36
C LEU A 785 31.72 27.26 -9.10
N GLY A 786 32.28 27.33 -7.88
CA GLY A 786 33.40 28.25 -7.58
C GLY A 786 34.65 27.91 -8.38
N ARG A 787 34.96 26.63 -8.55
CA ARG A 787 36.05 26.18 -9.43
C ARG A 787 35.77 26.51 -10.89
N HIS A 788 34.55 26.24 -11.37
CA HIS A 788 34.15 26.53 -12.75
C HIS A 788 34.27 28.03 -13.05
N ARG A 789 33.82 28.89 -12.14
CA ARG A 789 34.01 30.35 -12.24
C ARG A 789 35.47 30.73 -12.42
N ALA A 790 36.35 30.19 -11.57
CA ALA A 790 37.77 30.50 -11.59
C ALA A 790 38.47 30.00 -12.86
N GLN A 791 38.13 28.80 -13.34
CA GLN A 791 38.87 28.13 -14.42
C GLN A 791 38.29 28.35 -15.82
N ALA A 792 36.96 28.42 -15.96
CA ALA A 792 36.30 28.56 -17.26
C ALA A 792 35.92 30.01 -17.59
N HIS A 793 35.72 30.84 -16.57
CA HIS A 793 35.29 32.23 -16.72
C HIS A 793 36.31 33.24 -16.17
N ASN A 794 37.54 32.82 -15.85
CA ASN A 794 38.60 33.69 -15.30
C ASN A 794 38.15 34.55 -14.10
N GLY A 795 37.23 34.03 -13.27
CA GLY A 795 36.67 34.75 -12.12
C GLY A 795 35.48 35.66 -12.42
N VAL A 796 35.09 35.83 -13.69
CA VAL A 796 33.87 36.55 -14.08
C VAL A 796 32.64 35.76 -13.62
N ASP A 797 31.63 36.45 -13.10
CA ASP A 797 30.41 35.81 -12.64
C ASP A 797 29.53 35.36 -13.82
N PHE A 798 28.78 34.27 -13.64
CA PHE A 798 27.93 33.71 -14.69
C PHE A 798 26.54 33.32 -14.19
N GLU A 799 25.57 33.28 -15.10
CA GLU A 799 24.20 32.85 -14.81
C GLU A 799 24.02 31.33 -14.87
N VAL A 800 23.11 30.80 -14.04
CA VAL A 800 22.81 29.37 -13.97
C VAL A 800 21.36 29.06 -14.31
N GLN A 801 21.16 27.94 -14.99
CA GLN A 801 19.88 27.30 -15.18
C GLN A 801 19.80 26.04 -14.33
N VAL A 802 18.75 25.89 -13.52
CA VAL A 802 18.57 24.71 -12.66
C VAL A 802 17.31 23.93 -13.04
N THR A 803 17.45 22.63 -13.27
CA THR A 803 16.31 21.75 -13.58
C THR A 803 16.39 20.42 -12.81
N ILE A 804 15.23 19.81 -12.53
CA ILE A 804 15.15 18.49 -11.89
C ILE A 804 15.18 17.41 -12.97
N LEU A 805 16.17 16.53 -12.90
CA LEU A 805 16.29 15.35 -13.78
C LEU A 805 15.35 14.22 -13.33
N ALA A 806 15.33 13.94 -12.02
CA ALA A 806 14.49 12.88 -11.46
C ALA A 806 14.22 13.10 -9.95
N GLY A 807 13.20 12.42 -9.41
CA GLY A 807 12.91 12.39 -7.97
C GLY A 807 12.98 10.98 -7.43
N GLU A 808 13.73 10.77 -6.35
CA GLU A 808 13.87 9.47 -5.70
C GLU A 808 14.10 9.64 -4.19
N SER A 809 13.16 9.15 -3.39
CA SER A 809 13.18 9.27 -1.93
C SER A 809 14.23 8.37 -1.26
N GLU A 810 14.47 7.19 -1.83
CA GLU A 810 15.43 6.25 -1.29
C GLU A 810 16.86 6.75 -1.60
N ILE A 811 17.73 6.80 -0.59
CA ILE A 811 19.03 7.47 -0.71
C ILE A 811 20.00 6.71 -1.62
N SER A 812 20.05 5.38 -1.51
CA SER A 812 20.91 4.56 -2.37
C SER A 812 20.46 4.62 -3.83
N ALA A 813 19.16 4.57 -4.09
CA ALA A 813 18.55 4.74 -5.40
C ALA A 813 18.86 6.11 -5.99
N ARG A 814 18.69 7.17 -5.20
CA ARG A 814 19.00 8.53 -5.62
C ARG A 814 20.49 8.70 -5.95
N LYS A 815 21.38 8.16 -5.12
CA LYS A 815 22.84 8.13 -5.36
C LYS A 815 23.22 7.34 -6.62
N THR A 816 22.58 6.19 -6.86
CA THR A 816 22.82 5.40 -8.08
C THR A 816 22.34 6.15 -9.32
N LEU A 817 21.17 6.81 -9.26
CA LEU A 817 20.66 7.61 -10.37
C LEU A 817 21.53 8.83 -10.64
N GLU A 818 22.02 9.53 -9.61
CA GLU A 818 23.02 10.59 -9.72
C GLU A 818 24.26 10.08 -10.48
N ALA A 819 24.81 8.93 -10.08
CA ALA A 819 25.94 8.31 -10.77
C ALA A 819 25.65 7.98 -12.23
N PHE A 820 24.45 7.46 -12.54
CA PHE A 820 24.05 7.13 -13.92
C PHE A 820 24.00 8.39 -14.79
N TRP A 821 23.43 9.49 -14.27
CA TRP A 821 23.38 10.77 -14.99
C TRP A 821 24.77 11.36 -15.20
N ILE A 822 25.65 11.30 -14.19
CA ILE A 822 27.05 11.75 -14.34
C ILE A 822 27.77 10.90 -15.38
N HIS A 823 27.59 9.58 -15.38
CA HIS A 823 28.22 8.68 -16.34
C HIS A 823 27.73 8.94 -17.77
N SER A 824 26.42 9.09 -17.98
CA SER A 824 25.82 9.30 -19.30
C SER A 824 26.14 10.70 -19.85
N LYS A 825 25.95 11.76 -19.04
CA LYS A 825 26.15 13.15 -19.49
C LYS A 825 27.62 13.56 -19.54
N ASN A 826 28.50 12.89 -18.79
CA ASN A 826 29.91 13.27 -18.58
C ASN A 826 30.12 14.79 -18.32
N PRO A 827 29.44 15.36 -17.30
CA PRO A 827 29.46 16.81 -17.02
C PRO A 827 30.85 17.30 -16.60
N LYS A 828 31.33 18.41 -17.20
CA LYS A 828 32.67 18.96 -16.94
C LYS A 828 32.84 19.57 -15.55
N MET A 829 31.77 20.06 -14.93
CA MET A 829 31.87 20.69 -13.59
C MET A 829 31.97 19.67 -12.44
N ASN A 830 31.61 18.40 -12.66
CA ASN A 830 31.72 17.35 -11.66
C ASN A 830 33.17 16.90 -11.48
N ARG A 831 33.58 16.60 -10.25
CA ARG A 831 34.94 16.16 -9.91
C ARG A 831 35.13 14.65 -10.03
N ARG A 832 34.06 13.93 -10.38
CA ARG A 832 33.98 12.45 -10.41
C ARG A 832 34.15 11.78 -9.04
N GLU A 833 34.68 12.48 -8.04
CA GLU A 833 34.60 12.14 -6.61
C GLU A 833 33.15 12.04 -6.12
N GLU A 834 32.22 12.79 -6.74
CA GLU A 834 30.79 12.70 -6.42
C GLU A 834 30.10 11.46 -7.02
N CYS A 835 30.78 10.73 -7.91
CA CYS A 835 30.24 9.57 -8.60
C CYS A 835 30.57 8.29 -7.81
N PRO A 836 29.63 7.72 -7.03
CA PRO A 836 29.85 6.37 -6.51
C PRO A 836 30.07 5.44 -7.70
N THR A 837 31.19 4.72 -7.72
CA THR A 837 31.54 3.79 -8.81
C THR A 837 30.32 2.92 -9.14
N ILE A 838 29.75 3.11 -10.33
CA ILE A 838 28.69 2.24 -10.84
C ILE A 838 29.29 0.85 -10.88
N THR A 839 28.73 -0.06 -10.11
CA THR A 839 29.18 -1.44 -10.09
C THR A 839 28.94 -2.04 -11.49
N SER A 840 29.87 -2.86 -11.97
CA SER A 840 29.78 -3.52 -13.29
C SER A 840 28.43 -4.23 -13.51
N GLU A 841 27.81 -4.66 -12.42
CA GLU A 841 26.54 -5.38 -12.30
C GLU A 841 25.32 -4.49 -12.59
N LEU A 842 25.42 -3.18 -12.30
CA LEU A 842 24.35 -2.21 -12.52
C LEU A 842 24.50 -1.49 -13.87
N LEU A 843 25.69 -1.51 -14.49
CA LEU A 843 25.96 -0.89 -15.79
C LEU A 843 24.94 -1.27 -16.89
N PRO A 844 24.52 -2.56 -17.03
CA PRO A 844 23.55 -2.94 -18.06
C PRO A 844 22.19 -2.23 -17.92
N TYR A 845 21.84 -1.79 -16.71
CA TYR A 845 20.60 -1.08 -16.48
C TYR A 845 20.65 0.40 -16.90
N LEU A 846 21.83 0.98 -17.13
CA LEU A 846 21.96 2.39 -17.51
C LEU A 846 21.18 2.69 -18.80
N ALA A 847 21.42 1.91 -19.85
CA ALA A 847 20.67 2.01 -21.11
C ALA A 847 19.16 1.77 -20.92
N ALA A 848 18.77 0.83 -20.05
CA ALA A 848 17.37 0.52 -19.78
C ALA A 848 16.64 1.59 -18.94
N CYS A 849 17.39 2.44 -18.24
CA CYS A 849 16.86 3.57 -17.48
C CYS A 849 16.60 4.80 -18.34
N ASN A 850 16.97 4.76 -19.63
CA ASN A 850 16.91 5.88 -20.58
C ASN A 850 17.54 7.15 -19.97
N ILE A 851 18.78 6.96 -19.49
CA ILE A 851 19.64 7.98 -18.89
C ILE A 851 20.84 8.15 -19.79
#